data_AF-A0A2E7QPU8-F1
#
_entry.id   AF-A0A2E7QPU8-F1
#
_cell.length_a   1.000
_cell.length_b   1.000
_cell.length_c   1.000
_cell.angle_alpha   90.00
_cell.angle_beta   90.00
_cell.angle_gamma   90.00
#
_symmetry.space_group_name_H-M   'P 1'
#
loop_
_entity.id
_entity.type
_entity.pdbx_description
1 polymer ?
#
loop_
_entity_poly.entity_id
_entity_poly.type
_entity_poly.pdbx_seq_one_letter_code
_entity_poly.pdbx_strand_id
1 'polypeptide(L)'
;MPELEEQELPRGLRDQYKRAVGAVEKKNLDYAILLLKEILKKEPGFTEGRVALRGVQRKKREGGGMFKKFIGAATSSPAIAKGKLALSKAQHDEALVQAEEILTDDPESQIGHHMLAEAANGLDLPRTALASAQELVKVSPENKTYCKLLASILEKIGDYEKAEKILKKLADEHMDDFELQQLYKDFSARATIHRGNYKKAASTGGSYRDALKDVGKTQSAEREERVQRTEVVLDQMIQEKETEFQENTQNLRLAVEIGKLNVQRKNFDRALEYFNYVATNGMAGDAAVDRLLSDTNLSRFDHMISLLNPEAANYKSERERLEEERRGFELEDCRRRAEKFPTDMDIRYEYGVACFNAGKMDEAIPAFQRAQAGGRVKSKCLNYLGQCFAKQGMLDLAERSLLTAIEDKKGYDDLKKEMVYHLGCVYEKMGRPQNAFEQFQEVYEHDVGFRDVSGKIDAFYKQQREQGGQQVQQSSGPLGQGAVAGQPNLIGGGRYTLLRQLGRGGMGVVWLAKDEQLEEEVALKLLPEEMTADIAALNELKRETQKSRRLSHPNIVRTHDLVHMEGEAPFISMEFVEGSMLESMRLERESQVFQWPEIEKLILQLCDALVYAHKQKIVHRDIKPANLMVTTEGELKIADFGIAATMADSLSRSSMRNVISGTATYMSPQQLSGDVPRATDDIYAMGASIYELLTSRPPFFTGDLTYQIINKVPQPIMERLAEYGITNEVPDHICEMVMACISKESDRRPQDAQAISAWIRSRGQGELVVADNSATTV
;
A
#
# COMPACT_ATOMS: atom_id res chain seq x y z
N MET A 1 16.89 -1.88 24.39
CA MET A 1 17.59 -2.12 25.68
C MET A 1 18.43 -3.38 25.50
N PRO A 2 19.71 -3.44 25.89
CA PRO A 2 20.52 -4.63 25.64
C PRO A 2 20.08 -5.81 26.52
N GLU A 3 20.05 -7.01 25.95
CA GLU A 3 19.90 -8.23 26.74
C GLU A 3 21.21 -8.56 27.45
N LEU A 4 21.12 -8.96 28.71
CA LEU A 4 22.26 -9.20 29.58
C LEU A 4 22.34 -10.67 29.98
N GLU A 5 23.56 -11.20 30.01
CA GLU A 5 23.90 -12.50 30.60
C GLU A 5 24.40 -12.33 32.05
N GLU A 6 24.46 -13.40 32.85
CA GLU A 6 24.86 -13.33 34.27
C GLU A 6 26.20 -12.58 34.48
N GLN A 7 27.13 -12.75 33.54
CA GLN A 7 28.47 -12.17 33.59
C GLN A 7 28.48 -10.65 33.39
N GLU A 8 27.41 -10.09 32.83
CA GLU A 8 27.25 -8.67 32.53
C GLU A 8 26.45 -7.95 33.63
N LEU A 9 25.81 -8.70 34.53
CA LEU A 9 25.10 -8.13 35.67
C LEU A 9 26.06 -7.40 36.64
N PRO A 10 25.63 -6.25 37.20
CA PRO A 10 26.33 -5.60 38.31
C PRO A 10 26.57 -6.59 39.47
N ARG A 11 27.75 -6.52 40.11
CA ARG A 11 28.19 -7.48 41.15
C ARG A 11 27.14 -7.75 42.22
N GLY A 12 26.45 -6.70 42.70
CA GLY A 12 25.38 -6.85 43.70
C GLY A 12 24.16 -7.63 43.22
N LEU A 13 23.77 -7.47 41.96
CA LEU A 13 22.67 -8.22 41.34
C LEU A 13 23.08 -9.66 41.00
N ARG A 14 24.34 -9.88 40.60
CA ARG A 14 24.89 -11.22 40.40
C ARG A 14 24.91 -12.03 41.70
N ASP A 15 25.30 -11.42 42.82
CA ASP A 15 25.25 -12.06 44.13
C ASP A 15 23.80 -12.29 44.61
N GLN A 16 22.87 -11.43 44.22
CA GLN A 16 21.44 -11.63 44.43
C GLN A 16 20.89 -12.81 43.60
N TYR A 17 21.33 -12.93 42.34
CA TYR A 17 20.97 -14.04 41.45
C TYR A 17 21.47 -15.38 41.99
N LYS A 18 22.73 -15.47 42.43
CA LYS A 18 23.28 -16.68 43.06
C LYS A 18 22.50 -17.09 44.32
N ARG A 19 22.06 -16.13 45.13
CA ARG A 19 21.17 -16.39 46.28
C ARG A 19 19.81 -16.91 45.84
N ALA A 20 19.25 -16.39 44.75
CA ALA A 20 17.99 -16.87 44.19
C ALA A 20 18.13 -18.33 43.72
N VAL A 21 19.18 -18.66 42.96
CA VAL A 21 19.48 -20.03 42.52
C VAL A 21 19.64 -20.98 43.72
N GLY A 22 20.43 -20.58 44.73
CA GLY A 22 20.58 -21.37 45.95
C GLY A 22 19.28 -21.53 46.77
N ALA A 23 18.34 -20.58 46.68
CA ALA A 23 17.03 -20.71 47.30
C ALA A 23 16.15 -21.75 46.57
N VAL A 24 16.27 -21.87 45.24
CA VAL A 24 15.61 -22.91 44.45
C VAL A 24 16.09 -24.30 44.87
N GLU A 25 17.40 -24.50 45.03
CA GLU A 25 17.98 -25.77 45.48
C GLU A 25 17.49 -26.17 46.87
N LYS A 26 17.34 -25.19 47.77
CA LYS A 26 16.77 -25.38 49.12
C LYS A 26 15.25 -25.49 49.15
N LYS A 27 14.59 -25.57 47.98
CA LYS A 27 13.12 -25.62 47.80
C LYS A 27 12.36 -24.42 48.41
N ASN A 28 13.04 -23.30 48.65
CA ASN A 28 12.40 -22.07 49.09
C ASN A 28 11.96 -21.25 47.86
N LEU A 29 10.90 -21.71 47.20
CA LEU A 29 10.48 -21.21 45.89
C LEU A 29 9.91 -19.78 45.96
N ASP A 30 9.21 -19.42 47.04
CA ASP A 30 8.67 -18.06 47.22
C ASP A 30 9.77 -17.01 47.35
N TYR A 31 10.82 -17.34 48.11
CA TYR A 31 11.97 -16.47 48.25
C TYR A 31 12.77 -16.35 46.95
N ALA A 32 12.90 -17.45 46.19
CA ALA A 32 13.52 -17.43 44.87
C ALA A 32 12.75 -16.55 43.87
N ILE A 33 11.41 -16.64 43.82
CA ILE A 33 10.56 -15.80 42.96
C ILE A 33 10.71 -14.32 43.33
N LEU A 34 10.69 -13.99 44.62
CA LEU A 34 10.85 -12.61 45.09
C LEU A 34 12.18 -12.01 44.62
N LEU A 35 13.29 -12.73 44.83
CA LEU A 35 14.62 -12.26 44.43
C LEU A 35 14.73 -12.09 42.91
N LEU A 36 14.20 -13.03 42.13
CA LEU A 36 14.23 -12.94 40.66
C LEU A 36 13.38 -11.78 40.13
N LYS A 37 12.21 -11.51 40.72
CA LYS A 37 11.39 -10.34 40.38
C LYS A 37 12.10 -9.02 40.69
N GLU A 38 12.80 -8.93 41.84
CA GLU A 38 13.57 -7.72 42.18
C GLU A 38 14.74 -7.47 41.22
N ILE A 39 15.42 -8.52 40.79
CA ILE A 39 16.51 -8.42 39.80
C ILE A 39 15.93 -7.92 38.47
N LEU A 40 14.85 -8.53 37.98
CA LEU A 40 14.22 -8.15 36.70
C LEU A 40 13.58 -6.76 36.71
N LYS A 41 13.18 -6.27 37.88
CA LYS A 41 12.69 -4.88 38.02
C LYS A 41 13.82 -3.86 37.86
N LYS A 42 15.04 -4.21 38.26
CA LYS A 42 16.23 -3.35 38.12
C LYS A 42 16.92 -3.52 36.77
N GLU A 43 16.97 -4.75 36.29
CA GLU A 43 17.60 -5.14 35.02
C GLU A 43 16.60 -5.95 34.17
N PRO A 44 15.70 -5.27 33.45
CA PRO A 44 14.76 -5.94 32.56
C PRO A 44 15.44 -6.54 31.32
N GLY A 45 16.74 -6.32 31.10
CA GLY A 45 17.49 -7.02 30.05
C GLY A 45 17.90 -8.45 30.42
N PHE A 46 17.77 -8.88 31.69
CA PHE A 46 18.39 -10.11 32.17
C PHE A 46 17.61 -11.39 31.77
N THR A 47 18.03 -11.99 30.66
CA THR A 47 17.33 -13.12 30.02
C THR A 47 17.37 -14.40 30.85
N GLU A 48 18.53 -14.74 31.42
CA GLU A 48 18.69 -15.95 32.25
C GLU A 48 17.85 -15.87 33.52
N GLY A 49 17.71 -14.68 34.11
CA GLY A 49 16.84 -14.42 35.25
C GLY A 49 15.38 -14.70 34.97
N ARG A 50 14.89 -14.34 33.77
CA ARG A 50 13.52 -14.68 33.35
C ARG A 50 13.30 -16.17 33.16
N VAL A 51 14.25 -16.84 32.52
CA VAL A 51 14.19 -18.30 32.34
C VAL A 51 14.15 -18.99 33.70
N ALA A 52 15.01 -18.56 34.63
CA ALA A 52 15.01 -19.04 36.01
C ALA A 52 13.67 -18.76 36.70
N LEU A 53 13.14 -17.53 36.61
CA LEU A 53 11.86 -17.14 37.22
C LEU A 53 10.72 -18.04 36.74
N ARG A 54 10.60 -18.25 35.43
CA ARG A 54 9.56 -19.09 34.84
C ARG A 54 9.70 -20.56 35.28
N GLY A 55 10.93 -21.07 35.37
CA GLY A 55 11.21 -22.40 35.88
C GLY A 55 10.76 -22.59 37.34
N VAL A 56 11.01 -21.60 38.19
CA VAL A 56 10.61 -21.64 39.61
C VAL A 56 9.09 -21.53 39.76
N GLN A 57 8.45 -20.64 39.01
CA GLN A 57 6.99 -20.48 38.99
C GLN A 57 6.28 -21.79 38.59
N ARG A 58 6.79 -22.51 37.58
CA ARG A 58 6.27 -23.84 37.19
C ARG A 58 6.42 -24.88 38.29
N LYS A 59 7.62 -25.00 38.90
CA LYS A 59 7.87 -25.90 40.03
C LYS A 59 6.95 -25.62 41.23
N LYS A 60 6.65 -24.35 41.50
CA LYS A 60 5.71 -23.94 42.56
C LYS A 60 4.28 -24.39 42.27
N ARG A 61 3.84 -24.31 41.01
CA ARG A 61 2.51 -24.77 40.58
C ARG A 61 2.38 -26.29 40.65
N GLU A 62 3.41 -27.03 40.26
CA GLU A 62 3.44 -28.51 40.31
C GLU A 62 3.36 -29.07 41.74
N GLY A 63 3.89 -28.34 42.74
CA GLY A 63 3.77 -28.71 44.15
C GLY A 63 2.40 -28.43 44.80
N GLY A 64 1.48 -27.76 44.08
CA GLY A 64 0.12 -27.48 44.54
C GLY A 64 -0.80 -28.68 44.30
N GLY A 65 -1.38 -29.23 45.38
CA GLY A 65 -2.28 -30.38 45.30
C GLY A 65 -3.44 -30.23 44.31
N MET A 66 -4.02 -31.37 43.91
CA MET A 66 -5.05 -31.56 42.86
C MET A 66 -6.20 -30.54 42.87
N PHE A 67 -6.48 -29.90 44.02
CA PHE A 67 -7.50 -28.86 44.20
C PHE A 67 -7.16 -27.50 43.55
N LYS A 68 -5.87 -27.17 43.30
CA LYS A 68 -5.47 -25.93 42.60
C LYS A 68 -5.44 -26.05 41.08
N LYS A 69 -5.50 -27.28 40.53
CA LYS A 69 -5.51 -27.51 39.07
C LYS A 69 -6.87 -27.18 38.41
N PHE A 70 -7.95 -27.09 39.18
CA PHE A 70 -9.32 -26.90 38.66
C PHE A 70 -9.92 -25.50 38.88
N ILE A 71 -9.18 -24.56 39.48
CA ILE A 71 -9.59 -23.15 39.60
C ILE A 71 -8.66 -22.30 38.73
N GLY A 72 -8.88 -22.35 37.41
CA GLY A 72 -8.14 -21.55 36.43
C GLY A 72 -9.05 -20.84 35.42
N ALA A 73 -10.36 -20.91 35.61
CA ALA A 73 -11.33 -20.18 34.81
C ALA A 73 -11.81 -18.96 35.61
N ALA A 74 -11.63 -17.78 35.02
CA ALA A 74 -12.00 -16.44 35.50
C ALA A 74 -11.07 -15.80 36.54
N THR A 75 -10.07 -15.06 36.07
CA THR A 75 -9.53 -13.92 36.84
C THR A 75 -9.33 -12.72 35.91
N SER A 76 -10.31 -11.82 35.92
CA SER A 76 -10.16 -10.42 35.55
C SER A 76 -9.15 -9.75 36.49
N SER A 77 -7.87 -10.10 36.36
CA SER A 77 -6.81 -9.45 37.13
C SER A 77 -6.64 -8.02 36.61
N PRO A 78 -6.57 -6.99 37.49
CA PRO A 78 -6.27 -5.62 37.10
C PRO A 78 -5.03 -5.51 36.21
N ALA A 79 -4.09 -6.45 36.34
CA ALA A 79 -2.88 -6.54 35.51
C ALA A 79 -3.19 -6.77 34.02
N ILE A 80 -4.24 -7.52 33.68
CA ILE A 80 -4.63 -7.76 32.26
C ILE A 80 -5.11 -6.46 31.63
N ALA A 81 -5.98 -5.73 32.32
CA ALA A 81 -6.52 -4.46 31.82
C ALA A 81 -5.42 -3.40 31.72
N LYS A 82 -4.58 -3.28 32.75
CA LYS A 82 -3.43 -2.36 32.75
C LYS A 82 -2.41 -2.71 31.66
N GLY A 83 -2.08 -3.98 31.50
CA GLY A 83 -1.12 -4.45 30.51
C GLY A 83 -1.60 -4.24 29.08
N LYS A 84 -2.88 -4.53 28.79
CA LYS A 84 -3.48 -4.21 27.48
C LYS A 84 -3.51 -2.71 27.20
N LEU A 85 -3.83 -1.90 28.21
CA LEU A 85 -3.81 -0.43 28.09
C LEU A 85 -2.38 0.07 27.84
N ALA A 86 -1.39 -0.46 28.54
CA ALA A 86 0.02 -0.12 28.37
C ALA A 86 0.50 -0.47 26.94
N LEU A 87 0.18 -1.67 26.43
CA LEU A 87 0.48 -2.04 25.04
C LEU A 87 -0.18 -1.08 24.03
N SER A 88 -1.45 -0.71 24.24
CA SER A 88 -2.15 0.24 23.35
C SER A 88 -1.54 1.65 23.35
N LYS A 89 -0.80 2.00 24.40
CA LYS A 89 -0.09 3.28 24.54
C LYS A 89 1.41 3.18 24.21
N ALA A 90 1.86 2.04 23.66
CA ALA A 90 3.28 1.72 23.42
C ALA A 90 4.18 1.82 24.69
N GLN A 91 3.59 1.67 25.88
CA GLN A 91 4.31 1.63 27.16
C GLN A 91 4.79 0.19 27.42
N HIS A 92 5.77 -0.25 26.63
CA HIS A 92 6.22 -1.64 26.61
C HIS A 92 6.90 -2.08 27.92
N ASP A 93 7.53 -1.17 28.64
CA ASP A 93 8.10 -1.38 29.98
C ASP A 93 7.03 -1.71 31.02
N GLU A 94 5.93 -0.94 31.06
CA GLU A 94 4.81 -1.19 31.95
C GLU A 94 4.08 -2.48 31.58
N ALA A 95 3.88 -2.73 30.28
CA ALA A 95 3.28 -3.97 29.77
C ALA A 95 4.10 -5.21 30.15
N LEU A 96 5.43 -5.13 30.09
CA LEU A 96 6.34 -6.20 30.50
C LEU A 96 6.17 -6.56 31.98
N VAL A 97 6.06 -5.54 32.85
CA VAL A 97 5.83 -5.74 34.30
C VAL A 97 4.46 -6.38 34.55
N GLN A 98 3.40 -5.91 33.88
CA GLN A 98 2.07 -6.50 34.04
C GLN A 98 2.02 -7.95 33.53
N ALA A 99 2.74 -8.26 32.44
CA ALA A 99 2.84 -9.62 31.93
C ALA A 99 3.50 -10.56 32.95
N GLU A 100 4.60 -10.14 33.59
CA GLU A 100 5.25 -10.94 34.64
C GLU A 100 4.38 -11.15 35.87
N GLU A 101 3.49 -10.20 36.19
CA GLU A 101 2.50 -10.37 37.26
C GLU A 101 1.48 -11.45 36.90
N ILE A 102 0.91 -11.40 35.70
CA ILE A 102 -0.03 -12.42 35.19
C ILE A 102 0.61 -13.81 35.23
N LEU A 103 1.88 -13.89 34.80
CA LEU A 103 2.60 -15.17 34.69
C LEU A 103 3.14 -15.66 36.05
N THR A 104 3.16 -14.81 37.07
CA THR A 104 3.41 -15.22 38.46
C THR A 104 2.24 -16.03 39.01
N ASP A 105 1.01 -15.64 38.68
CA ASP A 105 -0.21 -16.33 39.09
C ASP A 105 -0.48 -17.57 38.23
N ASP A 106 -0.34 -17.44 36.90
CA ASP A 106 -0.51 -18.52 35.94
C ASP A 106 0.65 -18.56 34.91
N PRO A 107 1.68 -19.40 35.13
CA PRO A 107 2.86 -19.49 34.28
C PRO A 107 2.61 -20.02 32.86
N GLU A 108 1.40 -20.56 32.61
CA GLU A 108 0.96 -21.07 31.30
C GLU A 108 -0.08 -20.14 30.64
N SER A 109 -0.35 -18.98 31.23
CA SER A 109 -1.33 -18.04 30.70
C SER A 109 -0.96 -17.57 29.29
N GLN A 110 -1.79 -17.91 28.31
CA GLN A 110 -1.60 -17.43 26.93
C GLN A 110 -1.62 -15.90 26.84
N ILE A 111 -2.50 -15.25 27.61
CA ILE A 111 -2.58 -13.78 27.67
C ILE A 111 -1.27 -13.20 28.22
N GLY A 112 -0.72 -13.81 29.27
CA GLY A 112 0.55 -13.40 29.86
C GLY A 112 1.72 -13.56 28.88
N HIS A 113 1.84 -14.71 28.22
CA HIS A 113 2.92 -14.96 27.25
C HIS A 113 2.80 -14.08 26.01
N HIS A 114 1.59 -13.82 25.52
CA HIS A 114 1.37 -12.91 24.39
C HIS A 114 1.77 -11.48 24.73
N MET A 115 1.33 -10.98 25.89
CA MET A 115 1.71 -9.66 26.37
C MET A 115 3.22 -9.53 26.60
N LEU A 116 3.85 -10.56 27.17
CA LEU A 116 5.30 -10.59 27.40
C LEU A 116 6.07 -10.58 26.07
N ALA A 117 5.62 -11.37 25.08
CA ALA A 117 6.26 -11.44 23.77
C ALA A 117 6.16 -10.12 23.00
N GLU A 118 4.99 -9.47 23.00
CA GLU A 118 4.81 -8.17 22.34
C GLU A 118 5.59 -7.05 23.03
N ALA A 119 5.52 -6.98 24.36
CA ALA A 119 6.27 -5.98 25.15
C ALA A 119 7.79 -6.14 24.96
N ALA A 120 8.30 -7.37 25.04
CA ALA A 120 9.72 -7.66 24.83
C ALA A 120 10.16 -7.36 23.38
N ASN A 121 9.32 -7.67 22.38
CA ASN A 121 9.61 -7.36 20.99
C ASN A 121 9.66 -5.84 20.73
N GLY A 122 8.79 -5.06 21.41
CA GLY A 122 8.79 -3.59 21.35
C GLY A 122 9.97 -2.94 22.08
N LEU A 123 10.52 -3.57 23.13
CA LEU A 123 11.72 -3.11 23.85
C LEU A 123 13.04 -3.55 23.21
N ASP A 124 12.97 -4.24 22.08
CA ASP A 124 14.10 -4.87 21.38
C ASP A 124 14.85 -5.90 22.26
N LEU A 125 14.08 -6.77 22.93
CA LEU A 125 14.56 -7.91 23.71
C LEU A 125 14.19 -9.23 23.02
N PRO A 126 14.85 -9.57 21.90
CA PRO A 126 14.39 -10.63 21.03
C PRO A 126 14.51 -12.03 21.65
N ARG A 127 15.53 -12.34 22.47
CA ARG A 127 15.62 -13.67 23.13
C ARG A 127 14.52 -13.84 24.19
N THR A 128 14.18 -12.77 24.90
CA THR A 128 13.06 -12.75 25.86
C THR A 128 11.72 -12.94 25.14
N ALA A 129 11.50 -12.24 24.03
CA ALA A 129 10.29 -12.36 23.23
C ALA A 129 10.15 -13.77 22.65
N LEU A 130 11.26 -14.36 22.18
CA LEU A 130 11.31 -15.68 21.55
C LEU A 130 10.78 -16.78 22.47
N ALA A 131 11.23 -16.82 23.72
CA ALA A 131 10.83 -17.85 24.67
C ALA A 131 9.31 -17.87 24.91
N SER A 132 8.69 -16.69 24.97
CA SER A 132 7.24 -16.56 25.20
C SER A 132 6.43 -16.85 23.93
N ALA A 133 6.89 -16.38 22.78
CA ALA A 133 6.27 -16.66 21.48
C ALA A 133 6.32 -18.16 21.13
N GLN A 134 7.40 -18.87 21.47
CA GLN A 134 7.50 -20.32 21.29
C GLN A 134 6.47 -21.08 22.14
N GLU A 135 6.22 -20.66 23.38
CA GLU A 135 5.20 -21.28 24.22
C GLU A 135 3.79 -21.06 23.64
N LEU A 136 3.49 -19.87 23.13
CA LEU A 136 2.21 -19.57 22.47
C LEU A 136 1.94 -20.47 21.27
N VAL A 137 2.93 -20.60 20.37
CA VAL A 137 2.81 -21.43 19.17
C VAL A 137 2.79 -22.92 19.52
N LYS A 138 3.49 -23.33 20.60
CA LYS A 138 3.41 -24.72 21.10
C LYS A 138 2.01 -25.08 21.58
N VAL A 139 1.30 -24.16 22.24
CA VAL A 139 -0.07 -24.39 22.74
C VAL A 139 -1.11 -24.19 21.65
N SER A 140 -0.89 -23.25 20.73
CA SER A 140 -1.84 -22.90 19.66
C SER A 140 -1.12 -22.72 18.31
N PRO A 141 -0.70 -23.83 17.67
CA PRO A 141 0.13 -23.80 16.47
C PRO A 141 -0.56 -23.26 15.22
N GLU A 142 -1.89 -23.25 15.20
CA GLU A 142 -2.70 -22.73 14.08
C GLU A 142 -3.08 -21.25 14.27
N ASN A 143 -2.74 -20.64 15.41
CA ASN A 143 -3.09 -19.24 15.66
C ASN A 143 -2.19 -18.33 14.82
N LYS A 144 -2.79 -17.72 13.79
CA LYS A 144 -2.12 -16.83 12.83
C LYS A 144 -1.34 -15.70 13.52
N THR A 145 -1.91 -15.10 14.56
CA THR A 145 -1.28 -13.98 15.29
C THR A 145 0.01 -14.45 15.99
N TYR A 146 -0.03 -15.60 16.66
CA TYR A 146 1.13 -16.14 17.38
C TYR A 146 2.24 -16.59 16.43
N CYS A 147 1.88 -17.24 15.31
CA CYS A 147 2.84 -17.68 14.31
C CYS A 147 3.50 -16.49 13.58
N LYS A 148 2.74 -15.43 13.24
CA LYS A 148 3.29 -14.17 12.70
C LYS A 148 4.23 -13.49 13.69
N LEU A 149 3.84 -13.41 14.96
CA LEU A 149 4.67 -12.84 16.03
C LEU A 149 5.98 -13.62 16.18
N LEU A 150 5.94 -14.95 16.26
CA LEU A 150 7.13 -15.80 16.36
C LEU A 150 8.04 -15.66 15.14
N ALA A 151 7.48 -15.62 13.92
CA ALA A 151 8.26 -15.41 12.71
C ALA A 151 8.99 -14.06 12.71
N SER A 152 8.32 -12.98 13.12
CA SER A 152 8.93 -11.65 13.22
C SER A 152 10.08 -11.60 14.24
N ILE A 153 9.96 -12.32 15.36
CA ILE A 153 11.01 -12.39 16.38
C ILE A 153 12.20 -13.20 15.88
N LEU A 154 11.96 -14.33 15.20
CA LEU A 154 13.01 -15.15 14.61
C LEU A 154 13.77 -14.41 13.50
N GLU A 155 13.08 -13.58 12.72
CA GLU A 155 13.69 -12.69 11.72
C GLU A 155 14.69 -11.73 12.38
N LYS A 156 14.31 -11.07 13.49
CA LYS A 156 15.20 -10.18 14.25
C LYS A 156 16.44 -10.87 14.82
N ILE A 157 16.33 -12.15 15.18
CA ILE A 157 17.46 -12.94 15.70
C ILE A 157 18.33 -13.49 14.56
N GLY A 158 17.89 -13.36 13.31
CA GLY A 158 18.58 -13.87 12.13
C GLY A 158 18.35 -15.36 11.87
N ASP A 159 17.38 -15.99 12.53
CA ASP A 159 16.99 -17.39 12.31
C ASP A 159 15.90 -17.48 11.23
N TYR A 160 16.27 -17.07 10.02
CA TYR A 160 15.38 -17.01 8.86
C TYR A 160 14.83 -18.39 8.45
N GLU A 161 15.56 -19.47 8.72
CA GLU A 161 15.14 -20.84 8.38
C GLU A 161 13.94 -21.28 9.19
N LYS A 162 13.97 -21.09 10.51
CA LYS A 162 12.81 -21.43 11.36
C LYS A 162 11.61 -20.52 11.08
N ALA A 163 11.86 -19.22 10.86
CA ALA A 163 10.80 -18.28 10.51
C ALA A 163 10.10 -18.65 9.19
N GLU A 164 10.88 -18.97 8.15
CA GLU A 164 10.34 -19.40 6.85
C GLU A 164 9.52 -20.69 6.99
N LYS A 165 10.02 -21.66 7.76
CA LYS A 165 9.32 -22.93 8.00
C LYS A 165 7.96 -22.74 8.68
N ILE A 166 7.88 -21.85 9.66
CA ILE A 166 6.64 -21.53 10.37
C ILE A 166 5.64 -20.83 9.43
N LEU A 167 6.09 -19.82 8.69
CA LEU A 167 5.24 -19.08 7.76
C LEU A 167 4.77 -19.95 6.59
N LYS A 168 5.64 -20.83 6.08
CA LYS A 168 5.31 -21.80 5.04
C LYS A 168 4.20 -22.74 5.52
N LYS A 169 4.38 -23.35 6.70
CA LYS A 169 3.39 -24.27 7.26
C LYS A 169 2.03 -23.57 7.42
N LEU A 170 2.04 -22.35 7.95
CA LEU A 170 0.81 -21.57 8.14
C LEU A 170 0.15 -21.21 6.80
N ALA A 171 0.94 -20.84 5.78
CA ALA A 171 0.45 -20.55 4.44
C ALA A 171 -0.11 -21.82 3.76
N ASP A 172 0.57 -22.97 3.87
CA ASP A 172 0.12 -24.24 3.31
C ASP A 172 -1.22 -24.69 3.94
N GLU A 173 -1.43 -24.43 5.24
CA GLU A 173 -2.69 -24.73 5.95
C GLU A 173 -3.84 -23.75 5.62
N HIS A 174 -3.51 -22.56 5.08
CA HIS A 174 -4.46 -21.50 4.75
C HIS A 174 -4.28 -21.02 3.30
N MET A 175 -4.46 -21.94 2.35
CA MET A 175 -4.29 -21.65 0.92
C MET A 175 -5.20 -20.53 0.39
N ASP A 176 -6.37 -20.34 1.00
CA ASP A 176 -7.35 -19.32 0.61
C ASP A 176 -7.04 -17.92 1.18
N ASP A 177 -6.07 -17.81 2.09
CA ASP A 177 -5.68 -16.55 2.74
C ASP A 177 -4.59 -15.85 1.91
N PHE A 178 -5.03 -14.99 0.98
CA PHE A 178 -4.14 -14.26 0.07
C PHE A 178 -3.11 -13.39 0.81
N GLU A 179 -3.49 -12.74 1.92
CA GLU A 179 -2.56 -11.91 2.71
C GLU A 179 -1.42 -12.77 3.29
N LEU A 180 -1.73 -13.98 3.75
CA LEU A 180 -0.76 -14.90 4.30
C LEU A 180 0.13 -15.55 3.23
N GLN A 181 -0.43 -15.88 2.07
CA GLN A 181 0.34 -16.34 0.90
C GLN A 181 1.36 -15.30 0.46
N GLN A 182 0.94 -14.03 0.41
CA GLN A 182 1.79 -12.92 0.04
C GLN A 182 2.88 -12.69 1.09
N LEU A 183 2.51 -12.67 2.39
CA LEU A 183 3.47 -12.54 3.49
C LEU A 183 4.56 -13.63 3.45
N TYR A 184 4.19 -14.89 3.17
CA TYR A 184 5.15 -15.98 3.03
C TYR A 184 6.07 -15.78 1.82
N LYS A 185 5.53 -15.40 0.65
CA LYS A 185 6.33 -15.13 -0.56
C LYS A 185 7.34 -14.00 -0.34
N ASP A 186 6.89 -12.90 0.25
CA ASP A 186 7.72 -11.73 0.53
C ASP A 186 8.82 -12.08 1.55
N PHE A 187 8.48 -12.85 2.58
CA PHE A 187 9.45 -13.33 3.57
C PHE A 187 10.48 -14.28 2.95
N SER A 188 10.04 -15.26 2.15
CA SER A 188 10.92 -16.22 1.48
C SER A 188 11.91 -15.53 0.52
N ALA A 189 11.45 -14.48 -0.18
CA ALA A 189 12.31 -13.64 -1.01
C ALA A 189 13.41 -12.94 -0.18
N ARG A 190 13.05 -12.33 0.97
CA ARG A 190 14.03 -11.72 1.89
C ARG A 190 15.00 -12.74 2.48
N ALA A 191 14.50 -13.87 2.98
CA ALA A 191 15.32 -14.94 3.56
C ALA A 191 16.36 -15.49 2.55
N THR A 192 15.99 -15.57 1.27
CA THR A 192 16.89 -16.00 0.18
C THR A 192 18.04 -15.00 -0.05
N ILE A 193 17.78 -13.70 0.07
CA ILE A 193 18.79 -12.63 -0.03
C ILE A 193 19.78 -12.71 1.13
N HIS A 194 19.29 -12.89 2.36
CA HIS A 194 20.14 -12.99 3.56
C HIS A 194 21.02 -14.26 3.58
N ARG A 195 20.52 -15.40 3.06
CA ARG A 195 21.32 -16.63 2.87
C ARG A 195 22.49 -16.45 1.88
N GLY A 196 22.33 -15.60 0.87
CA GLY A 196 23.37 -15.28 -0.11
C GLY A 196 24.52 -14.45 0.45
N ASN A 197 24.22 -13.53 1.38
CA ASN A 197 25.19 -12.61 1.95
C ASN A 197 26.04 -13.23 3.08
N TYR A 198 25.50 -14.22 3.82
CA TYR A 198 26.22 -14.88 4.91
C TYR A 198 27.40 -15.76 4.43
N LYS A 199 27.30 -16.35 3.22
CA LYS A 199 28.39 -17.17 2.65
C LYS A 199 29.58 -16.34 2.14
N LYS A 200 29.36 -15.08 1.77
CA LYS A 200 30.44 -14.15 1.33
C LYS A 200 31.18 -13.50 2.50
N ALA A 201 30.50 -13.23 3.62
CA ALA A 201 31.11 -12.62 4.80
C ALA A 201 32.04 -13.58 5.58
N ALA A 202 31.90 -14.89 5.38
CA ALA A 202 32.73 -15.89 6.05
C ALA A 202 34.12 -16.11 5.40
N SER A 203 34.35 -15.62 4.17
CA SER A 203 35.56 -15.97 3.39
C SER A 203 36.54 -14.82 3.17
N THR A 204 36.16 -13.56 3.37
CA THR A 204 37.01 -12.41 3.04
C THR A 204 37.09 -11.41 4.20
N GLY A 205 38.01 -11.67 5.13
CA GLY A 205 38.35 -10.77 6.24
C GLY A 205 39.06 -9.49 5.78
N GLY A 206 38.34 -8.57 5.13
CA GLY A 206 38.86 -7.28 4.65
C GLY A 206 37.87 -6.12 4.81
N SER A 207 38.40 -4.90 4.93
CA SER A 207 37.65 -3.67 5.25
C SER A 207 36.74 -3.20 4.11
N TYR A 208 35.56 -2.69 4.50
CA TYR A 208 34.38 -2.32 3.69
C TYR A 208 34.63 -1.29 2.56
N ARG A 209 35.79 -0.63 2.54
CA ARG A 209 36.07 0.51 1.64
C ARG A 209 36.75 0.13 0.32
N ASP A 210 37.49 -0.98 0.29
CA ASP A 210 38.13 -1.47 -0.93
C ASP A 210 37.15 -2.25 -1.83
N ALA A 211 36.04 -2.73 -1.25
CA ALA A 211 34.99 -3.43 -1.98
C ALA A 211 34.21 -2.53 -2.95
N LEU A 212 34.19 -1.20 -2.75
CA LEU A 212 33.33 -0.28 -3.50
C LEU A 212 33.85 0.13 -4.89
N LYS A 213 35.14 -0.07 -5.18
CA LYS A 213 35.71 0.28 -6.50
C LYS A 213 35.61 -0.84 -7.54
N ASP A 214 35.41 -2.08 -7.11
CA ASP A 214 35.32 -3.25 -8.01
C ASP A 214 33.87 -3.62 -8.39
N VAL A 215 32.88 -3.13 -7.63
CA VAL A 215 31.43 -3.47 -7.74
C VAL A 215 30.87 -3.31 -9.16
N GLY A 216 31.30 -2.28 -9.90
CA GLY A 216 30.77 -2.03 -11.25
C GLY A 216 31.19 -3.07 -12.29
N LYS A 217 32.36 -3.71 -12.14
CA LYS A 217 32.85 -4.76 -13.05
C LYS A 217 32.49 -6.17 -12.56
N THR A 218 32.38 -6.35 -11.25
CA THR A 218 31.97 -7.63 -10.66
C THR A 218 30.46 -7.87 -10.77
N GLN A 219 29.60 -6.83 -10.78
CA GLN A 219 28.15 -7.02 -10.87
C GLN A 219 27.65 -7.53 -12.23
N SER A 220 28.30 -7.19 -13.34
CA SER A 220 27.98 -7.75 -14.65
C SER A 220 28.41 -9.23 -14.74
N ALA A 221 29.63 -9.53 -14.29
CA ALA A 221 30.15 -10.90 -14.23
C ALA A 221 29.38 -11.80 -13.24
N GLU A 222 28.99 -11.29 -12.06
CA GLU A 222 28.19 -12.03 -11.07
C GLU A 222 26.73 -12.21 -11.50
N ARG A 223 26.16 -11.29 -12.28
CA ARG A 223 24.83 -11.47 -12.90
C ARG A 223 24.87 -12.59 -13.94
N GLU A 224 25.89 -12.60 -14.79
CA GLU A 224 26.11 -13.68 -15.76
C GLU A 224 26.39 -15.02 -15.06
N GLU A 225 27.21 -15.04 -14.01
CA GLU A 225 27.54 -16.26 -13.26
C GLU A 225 26.35 -16.77 -12.41
N ARG A 226 25.48 -15.90 -11.90
CA ARG A 226 24.25 -16.26 -11.16
C ARG A 226 23.15 -16.79 -12.08
N VAL A 227 23.01 -16.22 -13.28
CA VAL A 227 22.10 -16.73 -14.32
C VAL A 227 22.58 -18.12 -14.75
N GLN A 228 23.88 -18.30 -15.01
CA GLN A 228 24.46 -19.61 -15.32
C GLN A 228 24.25 -20.63 -14.19
N ARG A 229 24.48 -20.28 -12.92
CA ARG A 229 24.25 -21.20 -11.79
C ARG A 229 22.79 -21.60 -11.61
N THR A 230 21.84 -20.69 -11.88
CA THR A 230 20.41 -20.99 -11.77
C THR A 230 19.95 -21.89 -12.91
N GLU A 231 20.46 -21.67 -14.12
CA GLU A 231 20.22 -22.54 -15.27
C GLU A 231 20.77 -23.95 -15.06
N VAL A 232 21.99 -24.08 -14.51
CA VAL A 232 22.62 -25.38 -14.21
C VAL A 232 21.82 -26.17 -13.17
N VAL A 233 21.25 -25.51 -12.15
CA VAL A 233 20.40 -26.16 -11.15
C VAL A 233 19.08 -26.63 -11.77
N LEU A 234 18.46 -25.83 -12.65
CA LEU A 234 17.27 -26.23 -13.38
C LEU A 234 17.55 -27.43 -14.30
N ASP A 235 18.67 -27.40 -15.02
CA ASP A 235 19.09 -28.49 -15.91
C ASP A 235 19.28 -29.80 -15.14
N GLN A 236 19.88 -29.75 -13.94
CA GLN A 236 20.03 -30.92 -13.07
C GLN A 236 18.67 -31.45 -12.57
N MET A 237 17.78 -30.57 -12.11
CA MET A 237 16.44 -30.96 -11.65
C MET A 237 15.58 -31.55 -12.77
N ILE A 238 15.69 -31.00 -13.98
CA ILE A 238 15.03 -31.54 -15.17
C ILE A 238 15.58 -32.94 -15.46
N GLN A 239 16.91 -33.10 -15.50
CA GLN A 239 17.54 -34.39 -15.79
C GLN A 239 17.15 -35.48 -14.77
N GLU A 240 17.19 -35.18 -13.47
CA GLU A 240 16.80 -36.11 -12.40
C GLU A 240 15.35 -36.59 -12.58
N LYS A 241 14.42 -35.65 -12.82
CA LYS A 241 13.01 -35.97 -13.03
C LYS A 241 12.74 -36.67 -14.36
N GLU A 242 13.46 -36.33 -15.43
CA GLU A 242 13.36 -37.03 -16.71
C GLU A 242 13.84 -38.49 -16.59
N THR A 243 14.90 -38.75 -15.81
CA THR A 243 15.33 -40.13 -15.50
C THR A 243 14.27 -40.88 -14.70
N GLU A 244 13.72 -40.27 -13.64
CA GLU A 244 12.61 -40.86 -12.88
C GLU A 244 11.39 -41.14 -13.76
N PHE A 245 11.10 -40.28 -14.73
CA PHE A 245 10.01 -40.45 -15.68
C PHE A 245 10.27 -41.56 -16.70
N GLN A 246 11.53 -41.79 -17.10
CA GLN A 246 11.89 -42.92 -17.95
C GLN A 246 11.66 -44.28 -17.25
N GLU A 247 11.86 -44.33 -15.93
CA GLU A 247 11.59 -45.51 -15.11
C GLU A 247 10.08 -45.76 -14.92
N ASN A 248 9.26 -44.70 -14.94
CA ASN A 248 7.82 -44.78 -14.79
C ASN A 248 7.07 -43.80 -15.72
N THR A 249 7.01 -44.15 -17.01
CA THR A 249 6.43 -43.30 -18.06
C THR A 249 4.92 -43.10 -17.91
N GLN A 250 4.23 -43.92 -17.12
CA GLN A 250 2.80 -43.76 -16.82
C GLN A 250 2.53 -42.66 -15.78
N ASN A 251 3.57 -42.10 -15.15
CA ASN A 251 3.41 -41.04 -14.16
C ASN A 251 3.17 -39.66 -14.81
N LEU A 252 1.91 -39.40 -15.17
CA LEU A 252 1.50 -38.14 -15.83
C LEU A 252 1.74 -36.89 -14.96
N ARG A 253 1.75 -37.01 -13.63
CA ARG A 253 2.05 -35.88 -12.73
C ARG A 253 3.51 -35.45 -12.87
N LEU A 254 4.41 -36.42 -12.93
CA LEU A 254 5.84 -36.17 -13.13
C LEU A 254 6.11 -35.53 -14.50
N ALA A 255 5.41 -35.98 -15.56
CA ALA A 255 5.47 -35.32 -16.87
C ALA A 255 5.04 -33.83 -16.80
N VAL A 256 3.98 -33.48 -16.07
CA VAL A 256 3.56 -32.08 -15.87
C VAL A 256 4.62 -31.28 -15.10
N GLU A 257 5.26 -31.85 -14.09
CA GLU A 257 6.34 -31.19 -13.34
C GLU A 257 7.57 -30.92 -14.21
N ILE A 258 7.98 -31.89 -15.03
CA ILE A 258 9.08 -31.74 -15.99
C ILE A 258 8.74 -30.63 -17.00
N GLY A 259 7.51 -30.62 -17.51
CA GLY A 259 7.03 -29.56 -18.41
C GLY A 259 7.15 -28.17 -17.77
N LYS A 260 6.70 -28.01 -16.52
CA LYS A 260 6.80 -26.73 -15.79
C LYS A 260 8.25 -26.28 -15.55
N LEU A 261 9.16 -27.20 -15.23
CA LEU A 261 10.58 -26.89 -15.08
C LEU A 261 11.20 -26.44 -16.41
N ASN A 262 10.82 -27.08 -17.53
CA ASN A 262 11.26 -26.66 -18.86
C ASN A 262 10.74 -25.27 -19.23
N VAL A 263 9.51 -24.88 -18.84
CA VAL A 263 9.01 -23.50 -18.97
C VAL A 263 9.88 -22.52 -18.19
N GLN A 264 10.23 -22.83 -16.94
CA GLN A 264 11.12 -21.99 -16.12
C GLN A 264 12.51 -21.84 -16.75
N ARG A 265 13.00 -22.91 -17.39
CA ARG A 265 14.26 -22.94 -18.15
C ARG A 265 14.18 -22.20 -19.50
N LYS A 266 13.00 -21.73 -19.90
CA LYS A 266 12.67 -21.18 -21.23
C LYS A 266 12.86 -22.19 -22.38
N ASN A 267 12.86 -23.48 -22.07
CA ASN A 267 12.86 -24.57 -23.04
C ASN A 267 11.42 -24.96 -23.40
N PHE A 268 10.74 -24.08 -24.13
CA PHE A 268 9.31 -24.21 -24.39
C PHE A 268 8.96 -25.43 -25.25
N ASP A 269 9.78 -25.79 -26.22
CA ASP A 269 9.49 -26.94 -27.09
C ASP A 269 9.50 -28.25 -26.30
N ARG A 270 10.48 -28.42 -25.41
CA ARG A 270 10.53 -29.58 -24.51
C ARG A 270 9.35 -29.59 -23.52
N ALA A 271 8.97 -28.42 -22.99
CA ALA A 271 7.78 -28.31 -22.14
C ALA A 271 6.51 -28.77 -22.88
N LEU A 272 6.33 -28.34 -24.13
CA LEU A 272 5.19 -28.71 -24.97
C LEU A 272 5.15 -30.21 -25.27
N GLU A 273 6.30 -30.87 -25.48
CA GLU A 273 6.35 -32.32 -25.65
C GLU A 273 5.75 -33.06 -24.44
N TYR A 274 6.14 -32.67 -23.23
CA TYR A 274 5.61 -33.27 -22.00
C TYR A 274 4.12 -32.97 -21.78
N PHE A 275 3.67 -31.74 -22.03
CA PHE A 275 2.24 -31.42 -21.92
C PHE A 275 1.41 -32.12 -23.00
N ASN A 276 1.91 -32.26 -24.22
CA ASN A 276 1.25 -33.04 -25.28
C ASN A 276 1.23 -34.54 -24.95
N TYR A 277 2.29 -35.06 -24.35
CA TYR A 277 2.33 -36.43 -23.83
C TYR A 277 1.23 -36.65 -22.79
N VAL A 278 1.08 -35.72 -21.84
CA VAL A 278 0.01 -35.77 -20.82
C VAL A 278 -1.37 -35.65 -21.46
N ALA A 279 -1.54 -34.76 -22.44
CA ALA A 279 -2.81 -34.59 -23.15
C ALA A 279 -3.22 -35.84 -23.95
N THR A 280 -2.24 -36.60 -24.47
CA THR A 280 -2.46 -37.80 -25.27
C THR A 280 -2.70 -39.05 -24.42
N ASN A 281 -1.98 -39.18 -23.29
CA ASN A 281 -2.00 -40.38 -22.45
C ASN A 281 -2.85 -40.24 -21.18
N GLY A 282 -3.32 -39.02 -20.87
CA GLY A 282 -4.26 -38.76 -19.78
C GLY A 282 -5.72 -39.03 -20.13
N MET A 283 -6.62 -38.83 -19.16
CA MET A 283 -8.05 -38.89 -19.42
C MET A 283 -8.44 -37.77 -20.40
N ALA A 284 -9.00 -38.15 -21.55
CA ALA A 284 -9.48 -37.22 -22.56
C ALA A 284 -10.52 -36.28 -21.95
N GLY A 285 -10.16 -35.00 -21.77
CA GLY A 285 -11.07 -33.98 -21.22
C GLY A 285 -10.52 -33.15 -20.07
N ASP A 286 -9.22 -33.22 -19.75
CA ASP A 286 -8.65 -32.33 -18.73
C ASP A 286 -8.35 -30.93 -19.29
N ALA A 287 -9.26 -29.98 -19.00
CA ALA A 287 -9.10 -28.57 -19.37
C ALA A 287 -7.85 -27.92 -18.77
N ALA A 288 -7.29 -28.45 -17.67
CA ALA A 288 -6.08 -27.91 -17.05
C ALA A 288 -4.83 -28.16 -17.91
N VAL A 289 -4.75 -29.31 -18.58
CA VAL A 289 -3.64 -29.65 -19.47
C VAL A 289 -3.71 -28.81 -20.76
N ASP A 290 -4.90 -28.61 -21.31
CA ASP A 290 -5.09 -27.72 -22.45
C ASP A 290 -4.70 -26.26 -22.13
N ARG A 291 -4.96 -25.78 -20.90
CA ARG A 291 -4.47 -24.47 -20.44
C ARG A 291 -2.94 -24.42 -20.36
N LEU A 292 -2.29 -25.45 -19.80
CA LEU A 292 -0.82 -25.52 -19.77
C LEU A 292 -0.20 -25.47 -21.16
N LEU A 293 -0.79 -26.16 -22.15
CA LEU A 293 -0.36 -26.09 -23.55
C LEU A 293 -0.53 -24.68 -24.14
N SER A 294 -1.65 -24.03 -23.84
CA SER A 294 -1.94 -22.66 -24.29
C SER A 294 -0.94 -21.66 -23.71
N ASP A 295 -0.82 -21.62 -22.37
CA ASP A 295 0.06 -20.70 -21.65
C ASP A 295 1.52 -20.86 -22.05
N THR A 296 1.95 -22.10 -22.30
CA THR A 296 3.32 -22.40 -22.74
C THR A 296 3.61 -21.88 -24.14
N ASN A 297 2.66 -22.04 -25.08
CA ASN A 297 2.82 -21.50 -26.43
C ASN A 297 2.81 -19.97 -26.44
N LEU A 298 1.94 -19.33 -25.66
CA LEU A 298 1.93 -17.87 -25.52
C LEU A 298 3.24 -17.36 -24.92
N SER A 299 3.74 -18.01 -23.87
CA SER A 299 5.04 -17.69 -23.27
C SER A 299 6.21 -17.88 -24.25
N ARG A 300 6.12 -18.86 -25.16
CA ARG A 300 7.09 -19.07 -26.23
C ARG A 300 7.12 -17.89 -27.20
N PHE A 301 5.95 -17.40 -27.65
CA PHE A 301 5.88 -16.21 -28.50
C PHE A 301 6.42 -14.96 -27.78
N ASP A 302 6.05 -14.75 -26.52
CA ASP A 302 6.54 -13.62 -25.72
C ASP A 302 8.07 -13.69 -25.57
N HIS A 303 8.64 -14.88 -25.40
CA HIS A 303 10.08 -15.08 -25.38
C HIS A 303 10.72 -14.78 -26.74
N MET A 304 10.16 -15.26 -27.85
CA MET A 304 10.67 -14.97 -29.19
C MET A 304 10.68 -13.46 -29.48
N ILE A 305 9.60 -12.75 -29.12
CA ILE A 305 9.52 -11.29 -29.24
C ILE A 305 10.61 -10.62 -28.39
N SER A 306 10.88 -11.11 -27.18
CA SER A 306 11.92 -10.57 -26.29
C SER A 306 13.35 -10.75 -26.81
N LEU A 307 13.59 -11.71 -27.71
CA LEU A 307 14.90 -11.99 -28.29
C LEU A 307 15.21 -11.12 -29.54
N LEU A 308 14.23 -10.37 -30.04
CA LEU A 308 14.42 -9.50 -31.20
C LEU A 308 15.39 -8.35 -30.87
N ASN A 309 16.38 -8.13 -31.74
CA ASN A 309 17.32 -7.02 -31.61
C ASN A 309 16.62 -5.68 -31.97
N PRO A 310 16.48 -4.71 -31.03
CA PRO A 310 15.86 -3.42 -31.29
C PRO A 310 16.59 -2.56 -32.34
N GLU A 311 17.88 -2.81 -32.55
CA GLU A 311 18.72 -2.08 -33.51
C GLU A 311 18.64 -2.64 -34.94
N ALA A 312 17.98 -3.79 -35.14
CA ALA A 312 17.86 -4.39 -36.46
C ALA A 312 16.91 -3.59 -37.36
N ALA A 313 17.30 -3.39 -38.63
CA ALA A 313 16.50 -2.63 -39.60
C ALA A 313 15.09 -3.22 -39.84
N ASN A 314 14.92 -4.52 -39.64
CA ASN A 314 13.66 -5.26 -39.76
C ASN A 314 12.95 -5.49 -38.41
N TYR A 315 13.40 -4.88 -37.30
CA TYR A 315 12.83 -5.09 -35.96
C TYR A 315 11.31 -4.89 -35.92
N LYS A 316 10.82 -3.77 -36.48
CA LYS A 316 9.39 -3.46 -36.48
C LYS A 316 8.57 -4.50 -37.24
N SER A 317 9.01 -4.88 -38.44
CA SER A 317 8.29 -5.87 -39.27
C SER A 317 8.31 -7.27 -38.67
N GLU A 318 9.43 -7.69 -38.07
CA GLU A 318 9.54 -9.02 -37.47
C GLU A 318 8.75 -9.11 -36.15
N ARG A 319 8.77 -8.04 -35.36
CA ARG A 319 7.95 -7.93 -34.15
C ARG A 319 6.46 -7.98 -34.48
N GLU A 320 6.00 -7.19 -35.45
CA GLU A 320 4.61 -7.19 -35.88
C GLU A 320 4.15 -8.56 -36.39
N ARG A 321 5.02 -9.24 -37.17
CA ARG A 321 4.77 -10.60 -37.62
C ARG A 321 4.58 -11.58 -36.45
N LEU A 322 5.48 -11.59 -35.47
CA LEU A 322 5.37 -12.48 -34.31
C LEU A 322 4.17 -12.14 -33.42
N GLU A 323 3.83 -10.86 -33.26
CA GLU A 323 2.62 -10.42 -32.55
C GLU A 323 1.34 -10.83 -33.29
N GLU A 324 1.34 -10.88 -34.62
CA GLU A 324 0.23 -11.41 -35.42
C GLU A 324 0.12 -12.94 -35.32
N GLU A 325 1.24 -13.68 -35.44
CA GLU A 325 1.27 -15.14 -35.26
C GLU A 325 0.79 -15.54 -33.86
N ARG A 326 1.21 -14.81 -32.82
CA ARG A 326 0.75 -14.99 -31.44
C ARG A 326 -0.76 -14.76 -31.30
N ARG A 327 -1.29 -13.67 -31.86
CA ARG A 327 -2.73 -13.37 -31.84
C ARG A 327 -3.55 -14.43 -32.59
N GLY A 328 -3.04 -14.91 -33.73
CA GLY A 328 -3.64 -15.99 -34.50
C GLY A 328 -3.71 -17.30 -33.72
N PHE A 329 -2.61 -17.66 -33.03
CA PHE A 329 -2.56 -18.84 -32.16
C PHE A 329 -3.56 -18.73 -31.01
N GLU A 330 -3.58 -17.60 -30.29
CA GLU A 330 -4.47 -17.38 -29.13
C GLU A 330 -5.94 -17.57 -29.51
N LEU A 331 -6.35 -17.01 -30.64
CA LEU A 331 -7.72 -17.13 -31.15
C LEU A 331 -8.10 -18.57 -31.47
N GLU A 332 -7.25 -19.27 -32.23
CA GLU A 332 -7.52 -20.64 -32.66
C GLU A 332 -7.48 -21.63 -31.48
N ASP A 333 -6.58 -21.43 -30.53
CA ASP A 333 -6.53 -22.23 -29.30
C ASP A 333 -7.78 -22.03 -28.44
N CYS A 334 -8.21 -20.78 -28.23
CA CYS A 334 -9.45 -20.50 -27.51
C CYS A 334 -10.67 -21.13 -28.22
N ARG A 335 -10.71 -21.09 -29.56
CA ARG A 335 -11.77 -21.74 -30.36
C ARG A 335 -11.80 -23.24 -30.11
N ARG A 336 -10.65 -23.91 -30.31
CA ARG A 336 -10.49 -25.35 -30.09
C ARG A 336 -10.91 -25.75 -28.68
N ARG A 337 -10.52 -24.97 -27.66
CA ARG A 337 -10.92 -25.24 -26.26
C ARG A 337 -12.42 -25.05 -26.04
N ALA A 338 -13.04 -24.01 -26.60
CA ALA A 338 -14.48 -23.78 -26.48
C ALA A 338 -15.34 -24.83 -27.22
N GLU A 339 -14.82 -25.42 -28.30
CA GLU A 339 -15.43 -26.54 -29.01
C GLU A 339 -15.28 -27.86 -28.24
N LYS A 340 -14.09 -28.09 -27.66
CA LYS A 340 -13.80 -29.29 -26.85
C LYS A 340 -14.55 -29.29 -25.53
N PHE A 341 -14.77 -28.11 -24.92
CA PHE A 341 -15.45 -27.94 -23.63
C PHE A 341 -16.70 -27.04 -23.76
N PRO A 342 -17.76 -27.50 -24.44
CA PRO A 342 -18.89 -26.65 -24.80
C PRO A 342 -19.80 -26.25 -23.62
N THR A 343 -19.64 -26.88 -22.47
CA THR A 343 -20.38 -26.60 -21.22
C THR A 343 -19.58 -25.74 -20.24
N ASP A 344 -18.30 -25.47 -20.51
CA ASP A 344 -17.46 -24.63 -19.67
C ASP A 344 -17.65 -23.16 -20.05
N MET A 345 -18.28 -22.40 -19.14
CA MET A 345 -18.60 -20.99 -19.37
C MET A 345 -17.39 -20.07 -19.23
N ASP A 346 -16.38 -20.45 -18.44
CA ASP A 346 -15.16 -19.68 -18.27
C ASP A 346 -14.31 -19.77 -19.56
N ILE A 347 -14.15 -20.99 -20.12
CA ILE A 347 -13.46 -21.20 -21.40
C ILE A 347 -14.20 -20.49 -22.55
N ARG A 348 -15.53 -20.53 -22.55
CA ARG A 348 -16.31 -19.84 -23.58
C ARG A 348 -16.24 -18.32 -23.46
N TYR A 349 -16.12 -17.79 -22.24
CA TYR A 349 -15.83 -16.37 -22.02
C TYR A 349 -14.46 -15.99 -22.57
N GLU A 350 -13.41 -16.79 -22.29
CA GLU A 350 -12.05 -16.59 -22.84
C GLU A 350 -12.09 -16.54 -24.38
N TYR A 351 -12.83 -17.46 -25.01
CA TYR A 351 -13.04 -17.44 -26.47
C TYR A 351 -13.71 -16.17 -26.97
N GLY A 352 -14.77 -15.71 -26.28
CA GLY A 352 -15.41 -14.44 -26.62
C GLY A 352 -14.45 -13.26 -26.58
N VAL A 353 -13.58 -13.19 -25.57
CA VAL A 353 -12.55 -12.13 -25.43
C VAL A 353 -11.53 -12.21 -26.57
N ALA A 354 -11.05 -13.40 -26.91
CA ALA A 354 -10.14 -13.59 -28.04
C ALA A 354 -10.78 -13.13 -29.38
N CYS A 355 -12.03 -13.52 -29.64
CA CYS A 355 -12.78 -13.05 -30.81
C CYS A 355 -12.96 -11.53 -30.83
N PHE A 356 -13.26 -10.91 -29.68
CA PHE A 356 -13.41 -9.46 -29.56
C PHE A 356 -12.11 -8.71 -29.89
N ASN A 357 -10.99 -9.19 -29.36
CA ASN A 357 -9.66 -8.62 -29.61
C ASN A 357 -9.25 -8.78 -31.08
N ALA A 358 -9.62 -9.90 -31.71
CA ALA A 358 -9.42 -10.15 -33.13
C ALA A 358 -10.41 -9.41 -34.05
N GLY A 359 -11.34 -8.61 -33.51
CA GLY A 359 -12.34 -7.89 -34.29
C GLY A 359 -13.48 -8.74 -34.86
N LYS A 360 -13.56 -10.04 -34.51
CA LYS A 360 -14.56 -10.99 -35.01
C LYS A 360 -15.84 -10.95 -34.18
N MET A 361 -16.62 -9.88 -34.34
CA MET A 361 -17.83 -9.63 -33.54
C MET A 361 -18.91 -10.72 -33.73
N ASP A 362 -19.02 -11.28 -34.93
CA ASP A 362 -19.99 -12.34 -35.27
C ASP A 362 -19.75 -13.64 -34.49
N GLU A 363 -18.51 -13.89 -34.05
CA GLU A 363 -18.14 -15.02 -33.21
C GLU A 363 -18.13 -14.65 -31.72
N ALA A 364 -17.73 -13.41 -31.38
CA ALA A 364 -17.65 -12.91 -30.00
C ALA A 364 -19.03 -12.83 -29.32
N ILE A 365 -20.03 -12.26 -30.01
CA ILE A 365 -21.39 -12.08 -29.46
C ILE A 365 -22.04 -13.41 -29.05
N PRO A 366 -22.14 -14.44 -29.92
CA PRO A 366 -22.74 -15.71 -29.52
C PRO A 366 -21.93 -16.44 -28.45
N ALA A 367 -20.60 -16.23 -28.40
CA ALA A 367 -19.77 -16.77 -27.32
C ALA A 367 -20.16 -16.15 -25.96
N PHE A 368 -20.23 -14.82 -25.86
CA PHE A 368 -20.62 -14.12 -24.63
C PHE A 368 -22.09 -14.39 -24.24
N GLN A 369 -23.02 -14.44 -25.20
CA GLN A 369 -24.44 -14.75 -24.94
C GLN A 369 -24.65 -16.14 -24.34
N ARG A 370 -23.78 -17.10 -24.66
CA ARG A 370 -23.79 -18.43 -24.05
C ARG A 370 -23.05 -18.42 -22.70
N ALA A 371 -21.88 -17.77 -22.63
CA ALA A 371 -21.05 -17.72 -21.43
C ALA A 371 -21.72 -16.99 -20.26
N GLN A 372 -22.59 -16.01 -20.52
CA GLN A 372 -23.33 -15.28 -19.46
C GLN A 372 -24.27 -16.17 -18.63
N ALA A 373 -24.57 -17.39 -19.07
CA ALA A 373 -25.28 -18.38 -18.23
C ALA A 373 -24.45 -18.77 -16.99
N GLY A 374 -23.14 -18.57 -17.00
CA GLY A 374 -22.26 -18.74 -15.85
C GLY A 374 -22.29 -17.53 -14.91
N GLY A 375 -22.79 -17.71 -13.69
CA GLY A 375 -22.96 -16.62 -12.72
C GLY A 375 -21.68 -15.84 -12.37
N ARG A 376 -20.49 -16.48 -12.44
CA ARG A 376 -19.20 -15.84 -12.15
C ARG A 376 -18.76 -14.83 -13.23
N VAL A 377 -19.05 -15.12 -14.50
CA VAL A 377 -18.59 -14.32 -15.65
C VAL A 377 -19.70 -13.45 -16.26
N LYS A 378 -20.95 -13.63 -15.82
CA LYS A 378 -22.14 -12.93 -16.34
C LYS A 378 -21.93 -11.44 -16.54
N SER A 379 -21.55 -10.68 -15.50
CA SER A 379 -21.38 -9.23 -15.63
C SER A 379 -20.24 -8.87 -16.60
N LYS A 380 -19.14 -9.65 -16.64
CA LYS A 380 -18.05 -9.46 -17.61
C LYS A 380 -18.54 -9.69 -19.05
N CYS A 381 -19.30 -10.76 -19.28
CA CYS A 381 -19.91 -11.04 -20.59
C CYS A 381 -20.81 -9.90 -21.05
N LEU A 382 -21.65 -9.36 -20.14
CA LEU A 382 -22.54 -8.24 -20.46
C LEU A 382 -21.78 -6.96 -20.81
N ASN A 383 -20.66 -6.67 -20.13
CA ASN A 383 -19.77 -5.56 -20.50
C ASN A 383 -19.23 -5.72 -21.93
N TYR A 384 -18.68 -6.88 -22.26
CA TYR A 384 -18.17 -7.14 -23.60
C TYR A 384 -19.27 -7.17 -24.67
N LEU A 385 -20.45 -7.71 -24.37
CA LEU A 385 -21.62 -7.62 -25.27
C LEU A 385 -22.00 -6.17 -25.56
N GLY A 386 -22.00 -5.32 -24.53
CA GLY A 386 -22.19 -3.89 -24.66
C GLY A 386 -21.21 -3.27 -25.66
N GLN A 387 -19.93 -3.57 -25.51
CA GLN A 387 -18.87 -3.10 -26.41
C GLN A 387 -19.00 -3.66 -27.83
N CYS A 388 -19.35 -4.94 -28.00
CA CYS A 388 -19.58 -5.56 -29.31
C CYS A 388 -20.73 -4.86 -30.06
N PHE A 389 -21.87 -4.69 -29.40
CA PHE A 389 -23.02 -4.02 -29.99
C PHE A 389 -22.71 -2.55 -30.33
N ALA A 390 -21.96 -1.85 -29.47
CA ALA A 390 -21.52 -0.48 -29.73
C ALA A 390 -20.54 -0.37 -30.93
N LYS A 391 -19.75 -1.41 -31.21
CA LYS A 391 -18.88 -1.48 -32.40
C LYS A 391 -19.67 -1.79 -33.68
N GLN A 392 -20.75 -2.58 -33.59
CA GLN A 392 -21.65 -2.87 -34.72
C GLN A 392 -22.73 -1.80 -34.96
N GLY A 393 -22.75 -0.72 -34.16
CA GLY A 393 -23.73 0.36 -34.28
C GLY A 393 -25.11 0.06 -33.67
N MET A 394 -25.27 -1.07 -32.98
CA MET A 394 -26.50 -1.46 -32.29
C MET A 394 -26.57 -0.84 -30.89
N LEU A 395 -26.72 0.48 -30.82
CA LEU A 395 -26.56 1.24 -29.58
C LEU A 395 -27.61 0.91 -28.50
N ASP A 396 -28.85 0.60 -28.88
CA ASP A 396 -29.91 0.24 -27.92
C ASP A 396 -29.64 -1.09 -27.19
N LEU A 397 -29.01 -2.05 -27.90
CA LEU A 397 -28.61 -3.32 -27.31
C LEU A 397 -27.35 -3.15 -26.45
N ALA A 398 -26.46 -2.23 -26.85
CA ALA A 398 -25.29 -1.87 -26.08
C ALA A 398 -25.69 -1.25 -24.72
N GLU A 399 -26.59 -0.26 -24.74
CA GLU A 399 -27.14 0.39 -23.55
C GLU A 399 -27.75 -0.63 -22.59
N ARG A 400 -28.68 -1.46 -23.07
CA ARG A 400 -29.35 -2.49 -22.23
C ARG A 400 -28.37 -3.48 -21.61
N SER A 401 -27.38 -3.94 -22.38
CA SER A 401 -26.40 -4.91 -21.87
C SER A 401 -25.55 -4.30 -20.75
N LEU A 402 -25.10 -3.05 -20.92
CA LEU A 402 -24.28 -2.35 -19.94
C LEU A 402 -25.06 -1.99 -18.67
N LEU A 403 -26.30 -1.47 -18.80
CA LEU A 403 -27.17 -1.20 -17.65
C LEU A 403 -27.41 -2.47 -16.82
N THR A 404 -27.73 -3.58 -17.49
CA THR A 404 -27.91 -4.88 -16.80
C THR A 404 -26.62 -5.31 -16.08
N ALA A 405 -25.45 -5.06 -16.66
CA ALA A 405 -24.17 -5.39 -16.04
C ALA A 405 -23.89 -4.53 -14.79
N ILE A 406 -24.24 -3.24 -14.84
CA ILE A 406 -24.06 -2.26 -13.76
C ILE A 406 -24.99 -2.55 -12.58
N GLU A 407 -26.26 -2.89 -12.85
CA GLU A 407 -27.26 -3.25 -11.84
C GLU A 407 -26.92 -4.56 -11.11
N ASP A 408 -26.44 -5.56 -11.84
CA ASP A 408 -26.06 -6.88 -11.29
C ASP A 408 -24.84 -6.78 -10.35
N LYS A 409 -24.06 -5.70 -10.45
CA LYS A 409 -22.79 -5.52 -9.74
C LYS A 409 -22.90 -4.61 -8.52
N LYS A 410 -22.75 -5.24 -7.34
CA LYS A 410 -22.71 -4.56 -6.03
C LYS A 410 -21.33 -3.94 -5.78
N GLY A 411 -21.30 -2.69 -5.33
CA GLY A 411 -20.07 -1.93 -5.11
C GLY A 411 -19.48 -1.34 -6.39
N TYR A 412 -18.65 -0.29 -6.23
CA TYR A 412 -18.03 0.43 -7.33
C TYR A 412 -16.55 0.04 -7.47
N ASP A 413 -16.30 -1.16 -8.03
CA ASP A 413 -14.95 -1.64 -8.33
C ASP A 413 -14.51 -1.26 -9.76
N ASP A 414 -13.27 -1.58 -10.13
CA ASP A 414 -12.70 -1.22 -11.44
C ASP A 414 -13.51 -1.75 -12.63
N LEU A 415 -14.17 -2.90 -12.48
CA LEU A 415 -14.99 -3.47 -13.54
C LEU A 415 -16.32 -2.71 -13.68
N LYS A 416 -16.94 -2.26 -12.58
CA LYS A 416 -18.13 -1.40 -12.65
C LYS A 416 -17.79 -0.03 -13.26
N LYS A 417 -16.64 0.54 -12.88
CA LYS A 417 -16.08 1.76 -13.46
C LYS A 417 -15.90 1.64 -14.98
N GLU A 418 -15.34 0.52 -15.46
CA GLU A 418 -15.26 0.23 -16.90
C GLU A 418 -16.63 0.19 -17.58
N MET A 419 -17.62 -0.47 -16.97
CA MET A 419 -18.98 -0.57 -17.53
C MET A 419 -19.65 0.80 -17.65
N VAL A 420 -19.57 1.63 -16.60
CA VAL A 420 -20.14 2.99 -16.57
C VAL A 420 -19.47 3.85 -17.64
N TYR A 421 -18.14 3.78 -17.77
CA TYR A 421 -17.42 4.47 -18.83
C TYR A 421 -17.88 4.04 -20.23
N HIS A 422 -18.00 2.73 -20.47
CA HIS A 422 -18.47 2.21 -21.75
C HIS A 422 -19.91 2.64 -22.06
N LEU A 423 -20.77 2.74 -21.05
CA LEU A 423 -22.13 3.25 -21.19
C LEU A 423 -22.13 4.74 -21.57
N GLY A 424 -21.26 5.55 -20.96
CA GLY A 424 -21.03 6.94 -21.36
C GLY A 424 -20.65 7.08 -22.84
N CYS A 425 -19.71 6.26 -23.32
CA CYS A 425 -19.32 6.24 -24.73
C CYS A 425 -20.47 5.80 -25.67
N VAL A 426 -21.34 4.90 -25.21
CA VAL A 426 -22.55 4.53 -25.96
C VAL A 426 -23.50 5.73 -26.05
N TYR A 427 -23.72 6.47 -24.95
CA TYR A 427 -24.55 7.65 -24.95
C TYR A 427 -24.04 8.78 -25.84
N GLU A 428 -22.72 8.99 -25.92
CA GLU A 428 -22.14 9.93 -26.90
C GLU A 428 -22.51 9.53 -28.33
N LYS A 429 -22.34 8.25 -28.67
CA LYS A 429 -22.70 7.73 -30.01
C LYS A 429 -24.19 7.80 -30.30
N MET A 430 -25.04 7.73 -29.28
CA MET A 430 -26.49 7.88 -29.41
C MET A 430 -26.92 9.36 -29.57
N GLY A 431 -26.00 10.32 -29.46
CA GLY A 431 -26.34 11.74 -29.44
C GLY A 431 -27.06 12.16 -28.16
N ARG A 432 -26.80 11.49 -27.03
CA ARG A 432 -27.33 11.82 -25.69
C ARG A 432 -26.20 12.37 -24.81
N PRO A 433 -25.72 13.60 -25.06
CA PRO A 433 -24.53 14.14 -24.40
C PRO A 433 -24.73 14.33 -22.88
N GLN A 434 -25.96 14.61 -22.43
CA GLN A 434 -26.27 14.75 -21.00
C GLN A 434 -26.13 13.41 -20.26
N ASN A 435 -26.73 12.35 -20.79
CA ASN A 435 -26.58 11.01 -20.22
C ASN A 435 -25.13 10.54 -20.26
N ALA A 436 -24.40 10.82 -21.34
CA ALA A 436 -22.99 10.51 -21.44
C ALA A 436 -22.18 11.20 -20.35
N PHE A 437 -22.44 12.50 -20.15
CA PHE A 437 -21.82 13.30 -19.11
C PHE A 437 -22.09 12.74 -17.71
N GLU A 438 -23.33 12.35 -17.40
CA GLU A 438 -23.66 11.73 -16.10
C GLU A 438 -22.83 10.47 -15.83
N GLN A 439 -22.65 9.60 -16.83
CA GLN A 439 -21.84 8.40 -16.69
C GLN A 439 -20.34 8.72 -16.54
N PHE A 440 -19.82 9.65 -17.35
CA PHE A 440 -18.42 10.08 -17.22
C PHE A 440 -18.17 10.79 -15.90
N GLN A 441 -19.13 11.56 -15.40
CA GLN A 441 -19.05 12.23 -14.11
C GLN A 441 -19.01 11.19 -12.98
N GLU A 442 -19.86 10.17 -13.03
CA GLU A 442 -19.82 9.06 -12.06
C GLU A 442 -18.45 8.38 -12.03
N VAL A 443 -17.82 8.16 -13.19
CA VAL A 443 -16.45 7.62 -13.26
C VAL A 443 -15.42 8.60 -12.72
N TYR A 444 -15.51 9.88 -13.10
CA TYR A 444 -14.60 10.95 -12.67
C TYR A 444 -14.60 11.14 -11.15
N GLU A 445 -15.78 11.07 -10.53
CA GLU A 445 -15.95 11.21 -9.07
C GLU A 445 -15.24 10.11 -8.27
N HIS A 446 -15.05 8.93 -8.88
CA HIS A 446 -14.38 7.80 -8.25
C HIS A 446 -12.91 7.66 -8.68
N ASP A 447 -12.57 8.09 -9.90
CA ASP A 447 -11.22 7.97 -10.47
C ASP A 447 -11.01 8.99 -11.60
N VAL A 448 -10.42 10.13 -11.23
CA VAL A 448 -10.10 11.24 -12.14
C VAL A 448 -9.14 10.82 -13.27
N GLY A 449 -8.25 9.86 -12.99
CA GLY A 449 -7.23 9.38 -13.93
C GLY A 449 -7.72 8.29 -14.88
N PHE A 450 -8.99 7.91 -14.81
CA PHE A 450 -9.52 6.81 -15.59
C PHE A 450 -9.74 7.20 -17.06
N ARG A 451 -8.86 6.69 -17.94
CA ARG A 451 -8.92 6.90 -19.40
C ARG A 451 -8.93 8.38 -19.76
N ASP A 452 -9.87 8.82 -20.60
CA ASP A 452 -10.01 10.20 -21.10
C ASP A 452 -11.18 10.95 -20.45
N VAL A 453 -11.69 10.46 -19.31
CA VAL A 453 -12.88 10.99 -18.64
C VAL A 453 -12.72 12.48 -18.29
N SER A 454 -11.58 12.90 -17.76
CA SER A 454 -11.32 14.32 -17.48
C SER A 454 -11.49 15.18 -18.73
N GLY A 455 -10.89 14.75 -19.85
CA GLY A 455 -11.00 15.46 -21.13
C GLY A 455 -12.44 15.50 -21.67
N LYS A 456 -13.22 14.44 -21.47
CA LYS A 456 -14.63 14.38 -21.85
C LYS A 456 -15.51 15.33 -21.02
N ILE A 457 -15.26 15.41 -19.71
CA ILE A 457 -15.94 16.34 -18.80
C ILE A 457 -15.60 17.79 -19.17
N ASP A 458 -14.33 18.09 -19.42
CA ASP A 458 -13.87 19.43 -19.81
C ASP A 458 -14.48 19.85 -21.16
N ALA A 459 -14.51 18.95 -22.14
CA ALA A 459 -15.12 19.18 -23.45
C ALA A 459 -16.61 19.50 -23.33
N PHE A 460 -17.35 18.80 -22.46
CA PHE A 460 -18.76 19.05 -22.22
C PHE A 460 -19.01 20.45 -21.61
N TYR A 461 -18.24 20.83 -20.58
CA TYR A 461 -18.34 22.17 -19.98
C TYR A 461 -17.88 23.29 -20.90
N LYS A 462 -16.93 23.01 -21.80
CA LYS A 462 -16.52 23.96 -22.84
C LYS A 462 -17.64 24.17 -23.87
N GLN A 463 -18.26 23.08 -24.32
CA GLN A 463 -19.39 23.14 -25.25
C GLN A 463 -20.62 23.85 -24.64
N GLN A 464 -20.92 23.64 -23.36
CA GLN A 464 -21.98 24.38 -22.67
C GLN A 464 -21.66 25.88 -22.52
N ARG A 465 -20.40 26.25 -22.25
CA ARG A 465 -19.98 27.67 -22.18
C ARG A 465 -20.08 28.36 -23.54
N GLU A 466 -19.77 27.66 -24.62
CA GLU A 466 -19.85 28.18 -25.98
C GLU A 466 -21.30 28.28 -26.50
N GLN A 467 -22.20 27.39 -26.05
CA GLN A 467 -23.63 27.43 -26.38
C GLN A 467 -24.46 28.34 -25.45
N GLY A 468 -23.95 28.67 -24.26
CA GLY A 468 -24.66 29.38 -23.18
C GLY A 468 -24.38 30.88 -23.05
N GLY A 469 -24.03 31.57 -24.13
CA GLY A 469 -23.76 33.02 -24.14
C GLY A 469 -24.95 33.93 -23.78
N GLN A 470 -26.15 33.39 -23.54
CA GLN A 470 -27.29 34.11 -23.00
C GLN A 470 -28.16 33.17 -22.17
N GLN A 471 -28.45 33.61 -20.94
CA GLN A 471 -29.37 33.05 -19.94
C GLN A 471 -28.84 31.98 -18.97
N VAL A 472 -28.60 32.48 -17.75
CA VAL A 472 -28.51 31.74 -16.49
C VAL A 472 -29.89 31.18 -16.14
N GLN A 473 -30.06 29.84 -16.13
CA GLN A 473 -30.92 29.11 -15.18
C GLN A 473 -30.84 27.57 -15.39
N GLN A 474 -30.55 26.88 -14.28
CA GLN A 474 -31.06 25.56 -13.85
C GLN A 474 -30.98 24.34 -14.79
N SER A 475 -30.30 23.30 -14.31
CA SER A 475 -30.90 21.96 -14.23
C SER A 475 -30.22 21.12 -13.14
N SER A 476 -30.99 20.82 -12.11
CA SER A 476 -30.69 20.00 -10.93
C SER A 476 -31.27 18.59 -11.08
N GLY A 477 -30.57 17.58 -10.56
CA GLY A 477 -31.16 16.30 -10.11
C GLY A 477 -30.11 15.22 -9.80
N PRO A 478 -30.38 14.24 -8.90
CA PRO A 478 -31.22 14.30 -7.70
C PRO A 478 -30.48 13.82 -6.42
N LEU A 479 -30.70 14.51 -5.29
CA LEU A 479 -30.50 13.95 -3.95
C LEU A 479 -31.85 13.87 -3.24
N GLY A 480 -31.97 12.86 -2.37
CA GLY A 480 -33.21 12.34 -1.80
C GLY A 480 -34.14 13.37 -1.16
N GLN A 481 -35.43 13.17 -1.45
CA GLN A 481 -36.64 13.58 -0.75
C GLN A 481 -36.50 14.66 0.35
N GLY A 482 -36.98 15.87 0.02
CA GLY A 482 -37.42 16.84 1.01
C GLY A 482 -37.02 18.29 0.77
N ALA A 483 -37.12 18.83 -0.45
CA ALA A 483 -36.94 20.27 -0.67
C ALA A 483 -38.06 20.86 -1.54
N VAL A 484 -38.76 21.83 -0.96
CA VAL A 484 -39.77 22.66 -1.63
C VAL A 484 -39.03 23.68 -2.50
N ALA A 485 -39.38 23.75 -3.79
CA ALA A 485 -38.75 24.67 -4.75
C ALA A 485 -38.89 26.14 -4.30
N GLY A 486 -37.76 26.85 -4.17
CA GLY A 486 -37.71 28.29 -3.97
C GLY A 486 -36.96 28.79 -2.72
N GLN A 487 -36.40 27.92 -1.88
CA GLN A 487 -35.52 28.35 -0.78
C GLN A 487 -34.04 28.29 -1.18
N PRO A 488 -33.21 29.28 -0.80
CA PRO A 488 -31.76 29.18 -0.96
C PRO A 488 -31.24 27.93 -0.23
N ASN A 489 -30.22 27.28 -0.79
CA ASN A 489 -29.51 26.13 -0.18
C ASN A 489 -28.78 26.60 1.08
N LEU A 490 -29.56 26.78 2.15
CA LEU A 490 -29.13 27.29 3.43
C LEU A 490 -28.67 26.14 4.33
N ILE A 491 -27.50 26.29 4.94
CA ILE A 491 -26.96 25.36 5.94
C ILE A 491 -26.41 26.13 7.15
N GLY A 492 -26.07 25.41 8.21
CA GLY A 492 -25.66 25.98 9.49
C GLY A 492 -26.81 26.73 10.16
N GLY A 493 -28.04 26.18 10.09
CA GLY A 493 -29.21 26.83 10.68
C GLY A 493 -29.63 28.13 9.98
N GLY A 494 -29.37 28.23 8.67
CA GLY A 494 -29.69 29.43 7.89
C GLY A 494 -28.58 30.47 7.82
N ARG A 495 -27.39 30.21 8.37
CA ARG A 495 -26.27 31.15 8.34
C ARG A 495 -25.57 31.20 6.99
N TYR A 496 -25.42 30.07 6.31
CA TYR A 496 -24.63 30.01 5.09
C TYR A 496 -25.48 29.70 3.87
N THR A 497 -25.38 30.55 2.86
CA THR A 497 -25.98 30.31 1.54
C THR A 497 -24.95 29.67 0.62
N LEU A 498 -25.15 28.42 0.22
CA LEU A 498 -24.27 27.76 -0.74
C LEU A 498 -24.39 28.42 -2.12
N LEU A 499 -23.26 28.87 -2.69
CA LEU A 499 -23.20 29.57 -3.97
C LEU A 499 -22.78 28.63 -5.11
N ARG A 500 -21.58 28.05 -5.04
CA ARG A 500 -21.09 27.07 -6.03
C ARG A 500 -20.14 26.07 -5.41
N GLN A 501 -20.04 24.88 -5.99
CA GLN A 501 -19.00 23.93 -5.63
C GLN A 501 -17.62 24.41 -6.12
N LEU A 502 -16.61 24.32 -5.25
CA LEU A 502 -15.20 24.61 -5.55
C LEU A 502 -14.43 23.34 -5.93
N GLY A 503 -14.76 22.20 -5.32
CA GLY A 503 -14.14 20.91 -5.63
C GLY A 503 -14.76 19.75 -4.84
N ARG A 504 -14.52 18.51 -5.28
CA ARG A 504 -14.97 17.27 -4.62
C ARG A 504 -13.80 16.28 -4.62
N GLY A 505 -13.53 15.65 -3.47
CA GLY A 505 -12.51 14.62 -3.31
C GLY A 505 -12.90 13.57 -2.28
N GLY A 506 -12.02 12.59 -2.02
CA GLY A 506 -12.31 11.46 -1.12
C GLY A 506 -12.58 11.81 0.36
N MET A 507 -12.42 13.08 0.74
CA MET A 507 -12.63 13.59 2.10
C MET A 507 -13.80 14.60 2.21
N GLY A 508 -14.60 14.73 1.15
CA GLY A 508 -15.79 15.59 1.14
C GLY A 508 -15.84 16.57 -0.05
N VAL A 509 -16.79 17.50 0.03
CA VAL A 509 -17.06 18.49 -1.01
C VAL A 509 -16.82 19.90 -0.47
N VAL A 510 -16.08 20.72 -1.20
CA VAL A 510 -15.83 22.12 -0.83
C VAL A 510 -16.75 23.03 -1.65
N TRP A 511 -17.45 23.92 -0.97
CA TRP A 511 -18.36 24.91 -1.56
C TRP A 511 -17.90 26.33 -1.25
N LEU A 512 -18.06 27.23 -2.22
CA LEU A 512 -18.15 28.65 -1.97
C LEU A 512 -19.54 28.92 -1.39
N ALA A 513 -19.58 29.61 -0.26
CA ALA A 513 -20.80 30.02 0.39
C ALA A 513 -20.71 31.48 0.83
N LYS A 514 -21.86 32.13 0.96
CA LYS A 514 -21.97 33.44 1.62
C LYS A 514 -22.35 33.21 3.08
N ASP A 515 -21.54 33.71 4.01
CA ASP A 515 -21.93 33.83 5.41
C ASP A 515 -22.87 35.03 5.55
N GLU A 516 -24.18 34.78 5.69
CA GLU A 516 -25.20 35.83 5.74
C GLU A 516 -25.14 36.66 7.04
N GLN A 517 -24.40 36.21 8.07
CA GLN A 517 -24.20 36.99 9.30
C GLN A 517 -23.03 37.96 9.18
N LEU A 518 -21.97 37.55 8.49
CA LEU A 518 -20.76 38.37 8.30
C LEU A 518 -20.74 39.12 6.95
N GLU A 519 -21.65 38.76 6.04
CA GLU A 519 -21.73 39.26 4.67
C GLU A 519 -20.45 39.02 3.84
N GLU A 520 -19.75 37.92 4.11
CA GLU A 520 -18.48 37.55 3.48
C GLU A 520 -18.57 36.20 2.77
N GLU A 521 -17.73 36.02 1.75
CA GLU A 521 -17.54 34.74 1.08
C GLU A 521 -16.61 33.83 1.88
N VAL A 522 -17.04 32.58 2.07
CA VAL A 522 -16.30 31.55 2.81
C VAL A 522 -16.28 30.26 2.01
N ALA A 523 -15.26 29.44 2.26
CA ALA A 523 -15.23 28.06 1.78
C ALA A 523 -15.79 27.13 2.86
N LEU A 524 -16.70 26.23 2.49
CA LEU A 524 -17.29 25.23 3.38
C LEU A 524 -16.93 23.83 2.88
N LYS A 525 -16.17 23.08 3.69
CA LYS A 525 -15.87 21.67 3.41
C LYS A 525 -16.90 20.79 4.11
N LEU A 526 -17.87 20.30 3.36
CA LEU A 526 -18.89 19.36 3.85
C LEU A 526 -18.27 17.98 3.99
N LEU A 527 -18.52 17.35 5.12
CA LEU A 527 -17.93 16.07 5.49
C LEU A 527 -18.82 14.90 5.03
N PRO A 528 -18.24 13.73 4.69
CA PRO A 528 -19.01 12.54 4.30
C PRO A 528 -19.93 12.05 5.44
N GLU A 529 -21.10 11.51 5.09
CA GLU A 529 -22.08 10.99 6.05
C GLU A 529 -21.48 9.88 6.94
N GLU A 530 -20.56 9.08 6.41
CA GLU A 530 -19.92 7.98 7.13
C GLU A 530 -19.09 8.46 8.32
N MET A 531 -18.50 9.66 8.24
CA MET A 531 -17.80 10.28 9.38
C MET A 531 -18.75 10.78 10.47
N THR A 532 -20.01 11.08 10.11
CA THR A 532 -21.01 11.57 11.05
C THR A 532 -21.57 10.46 11.94
N ALA A 533 -21.56 9.22 11.44
CA ALA A 533 -22.01 8.04 12.15
C ALA A 533 -21.01 7.54 13.21
N ASP A 534 -19.73 7.92 13.11
CA ASP A 534 -18.68 7.55 14.06
C ASP A 534 -18.36 8.69 15.04
N ILE A 535 -18.89 8.57 16.26
CA ILE A 535 -18.67 9.52 17.36
C ILE A 535 -17.17 9.68 17.69
N ALA A 536 -16.36 8.63 17.52
CA ALA A 536 -14.92 8.71 17.77
C ALA A 536 -14.22 9.54 16.69
N ALA A 537 -14.53 9.30 15.42
CA ALA A 537 -14.01 10.08 14.29
C ALA A 537 -14.39 11.57 14.39
N LEU A 538 -15.64 11.88 14.75
CA LEU A 538 -16.10 13.26 14.89
C LEU A 538 -15.41 13.98 16.07
N ASN A 539 -15.14 13.28 17.17
CA ASN A 539 -14.38 13.83 18.29
C ASN A 539 -12.90 14.05 17.97
N GLU A 540 -12.30 13.15 17.18
CA GLU A 540 -10.93 13.29 16.70
C GLU A 540 -10.81 14.48 15.75
N LEU A 541 -11.73 14.60 14.79
CA LEU A 541 -11.83 15.73 13.88
C LEU A 541 -11.98 17.05 14.65
N LYS A 542 -12.86 17.10 15.64
CA LYS A 542 -13.05 18.30 16.48
C LYS A 542 -11.75 18.72 17.16
N ARG A 543 -10.94 17.78 17.66
CA ARG A 543 -9.63 18.08 18.27
C ARG A 543 -8.64 18.63 17.25
N GLU A 544 -8.63 18.10 16.04
CA GLU A 544 -7.70 18.55 14.99
C GLU A 544 -8.11 19.88 14.38
N THR A 545 -9.40 20.12 14.13
CA THR A 545 -9.92 21.46 13.78
C THR A 545 -9.59 22.48 14.88
N GLN A 546 -9.68 22.11 16.16
CA GLN A 546 -9.27 23.01 17.25
C GLN A 546 -7.77 23.34 17.23
N LYS A 547 -6.91 22.43 16.78
CA LYS A 547 -5.48 22.68 16.60
C LYS A 547 -5.25 23.58 15.37
N SER A 548 -5.86 23.27 14.23
CA SER A 548 -5.70 24.05 13.00
C SER A 548 -6.17 25.50 13.16
N ARG A 549 -7.25 25.74 13.90
CA ARG A 549 -7.75 27.10 14.24
C ARG A 549 -6.74 27.98 14.98
N ARG A 550 -5.73 27.40 15.63
CA ARG A 550 -4.67 28.18 16.32
C ARG A 550 -3.63 28.72 15.36
N LEU A 551 -3.55 28.19 14.14
CA LEU A 551 -2.63 28.64 13.13
C LEU A 551 -3.13 29.97 12.54
N SER A 552 -2.27 30.98 12.58
CA SER A 552 -2.50 32.28 11.97
C SER A 552 -1.23 32.69 11.24
N HIS A 553 -1.21 32.47 9.93
CA HIS A 553 -0.08 32.74 9.06
C HIS A 553 -0.61 33.14 7.67
N PRO A 554 -0.01 34.13 6.98
CA PRO A 554 -0.49 34.58 5.67
C PRO A 554 -0.56 33.45 4.63
N ASN A 555 0.38 32.50 4.68
CA ASN A 555 0.46 31.37 3.76
C ASN A 555 -0.25 30.08 4.24
N ILE A 556 -1.15 30.17 5.23
CA ILE A 556 -1.98 29.04 5.68
C ILE A 556 -3.46 29.46 5.58
N VAL A 557 -4.30 28.65 4.95
CA VAL A 557 -5.75 28.89 4.87
C VAL A 557 -6.34 28.87 6.28
N ARG A 558 -7.02 29.95 6.66
CA ARG A 558 -7.58 30.05 8.00
C ARG A 558 -8.81 29.17 8.17
N THR A 559 -8.79 28.27 9.15
CA THR A 559 -10.01 27.58 9.60
C THR A 559 -10.82 28.49 10.53
N HIS A 560 -12.10 28.70 10.23
CA HIS A 560 -13.00 29.52 11.06
C HIS A 560 -13.70 28.68 12.13
N ASP A 561 -14.43 27.63 11.73
CA ASP A 561 -15.21 26.81 12.66
C ASP A 561 -15.49 25.39 12.14
N LEU A 562 -15.88 24.49 13.05
CA LEU A 562 -16.50 23.20 12.73
C LEU A 562 -17.97 23.26 13.15
N VAL A 563 -18.87 23.27 12.18
CA VAL A 563 -20.31 23.34 12.40
C VAL A 563 -20.89 21.94 12.35
N HIS A 564 -21.63 21.58 13.39
CA HIS A 564 -22.37 20.32 13.47
C HIS A 564 -23.73 20.61 14.08
N MET A 565 -24.78 20.44 13.28
CA MET A 565 -26.17 20.67 13.66
C MET A 565 -27.01 19.42 13.44
N GLU A 566 -28.03 19.25 14.27
CA GLU A 566 -28.95 18.13 14.16
C GLU A 566 -29.74 18.24 12.85
N GLY A 567 -29.70 17.17 12.02
CA GLY A 567 -30.36 17.14 10.72
C GLY A 567 -29.57 17.71 9.54
N GLU A 568 -28.33 18.18 9.76
CA GLU A 568 -27.44 18.68 8.70
C GLU A 568 -26.09 17.94 8.70
N ALA A 569 -25.48 17.79 7.52
CA ALA A 569 -24.12 17.27 7.43
C ALA A 569 -23.13 18.26 8.10
N PRO A 570 -22.20 17.80 8.95
CA PRO A 570 -21.20 18.66 9.53
C PRO A 570 -20.26 19.20 8.45
N PHE A 571 -19.77 20.40 8.66
CA PHE A 571 -18.87 21.06 7.73
C PHE A 571 -17.86 21.93 8.46
N ILE A 572 -16.72 22.16 7.80
CA ILE A 572 -15.68 23.06 8.27
C ILE A 572 -15.75 24.35 7.46
N SER A 573 -15.95 25.47 8.14
CA SER A 573 -15.88 26.79 7.53
C SER A 573 -14.44 27.29 7.53
N MET A 574 -13.96 27.81 6.41
CA MET A 574 -12.61 28.30 6.20
C MET A 574 -12.59 29.52 5.28
N GLU A 575 -11.47 30.22 5.29
CA GLU A 575 -11.18 31.35 4.40
C GLU A 575 -11.37 30.91 2.95
N PHE A 576 -12.14 31.68 2.18
CA PHE A 576 -12.18 31.51 0.74
C PHE A 576 -10.92 32.12 0.12
N VAL A 577 -10.20 31.32 -0.65
CA VAL A 577 -8.99 31.75 -1.37
C VAL A 577 -9.30 31.78 -2.85
N GLU A 578 -9.28 32.98 -3.43
CA GLU A 578 -9.37 33.16 -4.88
C GLU A 578 -8.01 32.86 -5.53
N GLY A 579 -7.93 31.75 -6.26
CA GLY A 579 -6.68 31.27 -6.85
C GLY A 579 -6.81 29.87 -7.44
N SER A 580 -5.66 29.32 -7.84
CA SER A 580 -5.55 27.98 -8.44
C SER A 580 -4.60 27.09 -7.64
N MET A 581 -4.83 25.78 -7.65
CA MET A 581 -3.90 24.82 -7.04
C MET A 581 -2.66 24.64 -7.92
N LEU A 582 -1.49 24.42 -7.32
CA LEU A 582 -0.25 24.16 -8.06
C LEU A 582 -0.36 22.91 -8.93
N GLU A 583 -1.17 21.92 -8.53
CA GLU A 583 -1.50 20.76 -9.36
C GLU A 583 -2.19 21.18 -10.68
N SER A 584 -3.28 21.93 -10.60
CA SER A 584 -4.01 22.40 -11.79
C SER A 584 -3.12 23.27 -12.69
N MET A 585 -2.38 24.20 -12.08
CA MET A 585 -1.43 25.05 -12.81
C MET A 585 -0.32 24.25 -13.48
N ARG A 586 0.12 23.12 -12.90
CA ARG A 586 1.07 22.19 -13.53
C ARG A 586 0.44 21.49 -14.73
N LEU A 587 -0.76 20.93 -14.55
CA LEU A 587 -1.46 20.13 -15.56
C LEU A 587 -1.84 20.95 -16.80
N GLU A 588 -2.07 22.26 -16.65
CA GLU A 588 -2.35 23.19 -17.74
C GLU A 588 -1.12 23.51 -18.62
N ARG A 589 0.10 23.13 -18.20
CA ARG A 589 1.33 23.37 -18.97
C ARG A 589 1.60 22.24 -19.95
N GLU A 590 2.14 22.58 -21.12
CA GLU A 590 2.43 21.63 -22.20
C GLU A 590 3.31 20.44 -21.75
N SER A 591 4.42 20.72 -21.07
CA SER A 591 5.32 19.67 -20.53
C SER A 591 4.95 19.23 -19.11
N GLN A 592 3.87 19.77 -18.54
CA GLN A 592 3.41 19.48 -17.19
C GLN A 592 4.48 19.63 -16.09
N VAL A 593 5.39 20.58 -16.26
CA VAL A 593 6.46 20.93 -15.31
C VAL A 593 6.55 22.44 -15.12
N PHE A 594 7.04 22.85 -13.95
CA PHE A 594 7.50 24.20 -13.68
C PHE A 594 9.02 24.32 -13.88
N GLN A 595 9.46 25.49 -14.33
CA GLN A 595 10.85 25.90 -14.19
C GLN A 595 11.09 26.32 -12.74
N TRP A 596 12.27 26.02 -12.19
CA TRP A 596 12.59 26.36 -10.80
C TRP A 596 12.32 27.84 -10.43
N PRO A 597 12.70 28.85 -11.24
CA PRO A 597 12.46 30.26 -10.92
C PRO A 597 10.98 30.63 -10.75
N GLU A 598 10.05 29.88 -11.36
CA GLU A 598 8.62 30.15 -11.28
C GLU A 598 8.03 29.77 -9.91
N ILE A 599 8.62 28.77 -9.26
CA ILE A 599 8.12 28.23 -7.98
C ILE A 599 9.02 28.54 -6.79
N GLU A 600 10.25 29.04 -7.01
CA GLU A 600 11.21 29.36 -5.94
C GLU A 600 10.60 30.22 -4.82
N LYS A 601 9.92 31.32 -5.18
CA LYS A 601 9.24 32.20 -4.21
C LYS A 601 8.15 31.46 -3.44
N LEU A 602 7.38 30.61 -4.11
CA LEU A 602 6.29 29.84 -3.50
C LEU A 602 6.85 28.78 -2.53
N ILE A 603 7.94 28.10 -2.89
CA ILE A 603 8.59 27.13 -2.00
C ILE A 603 9.18 27.80 -0.76
N LEU A 604 9.72 29.03 -0.88
CA LEU A 604 10.16 29.79 0.29
C LEU A 604 8.98 30.12 1.23
N GLN A 605 7.82 30.47 0.68
CA GLN A 605 6.60 30.71 1.46
C GLN A 605 6.05 29.44 2.12
N LEU A 606 6.15 28.30 1.43
CA LEU A 606 5.85 26.98 2.01
C LEU A 606 6.76 26.71 3.21
N CYS A 607 8.06 26.99 3.08
CA CYS A 607 9.01 26.83 4.17
C CYS A 607 8.64 27.71 5.39
N ASP A 608 8.33 28.98 5.16
CA ASP A 608 7.97 29.92 6.24
C ASP A 608 6.71 29.45 6.99
N ALA A 609 5.70 28.97 6.26
CA ALA A 609 4.48 28.40 6.84
C ALA A 609 4.72 27.11 7.64
N LEU A 610 5.55 26.19 7.13
CA LEU A 610 5.89 24.95 7.83
C LEU A 610 6.72 25.22 9.10
N VAL A 611 7.69 26.14 9.04
CA VAL A 611 8.44 26.59 10.23
C VAL A 611 7.48 27.12 11.29
N TYR A 612 6.51 27.96 10.91
CA TYR A 612 5.51 28.48 11.82
C TYR A 612 4.66 27.37 12.47
N ALA A 613 4.12 26.45 11.66
CA ALA A 613 3.26 25.37 12.16
C ALA A 613 4.00 24.37 13.05
N HIS A 614 5.23 23.98 12.67
CA HIS A 614 6.06 23.06 13.45
C HIS A 614 6.46 23.66 14.81
N LYS A 615 6.69 24.97 14.90
CA LYS A 615 6.88 25.68 16.18
C LYS A 615 5.65 25.60 17.09
N GLN A 616 4.45 25.53 16.51
CA GLN A 616 3.20 25.28 17.23
C GLN A 616 2.96 23.79 17.52
N LYS A 617 3.92 22.91 17.18
CA LYS A 617 3.84 21.44 17.30
C LYS A 617 2.69 20.83 16.47
N ILE A 618 2.38 21.43 15.32
CA ILE A 618 1.37 20.94 14.39
C ILE A 618 2.08 20.51 13.10
N VAL A 619 1.89 19.26 12.70
CA VAL A 619 2.41 18.66 11.47
C VAL A 619 1.26 18.52 10.48
N HIS A 620 1.46 18.82 9.20
CA HIS A 620 0.41 18.84 8.20
C HIS A 620 -0.02 17.42 7.76
N ARG A 621 0.94 16.54 7.46
CA ARG A 621 0.78 15.12 7.07
C ARG A 621 0.18 14.84 5.67
N ASP A 622 -0.08 15.88 4.89
CA ASP A 622 -0.70 15.76 3.54
C ASP A 622 -0.23 16.91 2.63
N ILE A 623 1.07 17.21 2.66
CA ILE A 623 1.65 18.20 1.73
C ILE A 623 1.72 17.57 0.35
N LYS A 624 1.02 18.18 -0.62
CA LYS A 624 1.00 17.79 -2.04
C LYS A 624 0.56 18.97 -2.91
N PRO A 625 0.85 19.00 -4.22
CA PRO A 625 0.47 20.10 -5.11
C PRO A 625 -1.03 20.46 -5.09
N ALA A 626 -1.92 19.48 -4.86
CA ALA A 626 -3.36 19.70 -4.73
C ALA A 626 -3.78 20.50 -3.47
N ASN A 627 -2.92 20.56 -2.45
CA ASN A 627 -3.17 21.32 -1.21
C ASN A 627 -2.41 22.65 -1.16
N LEU A 628 -1.71 23.01 -2.25
CA LEU A 628 -0.91 24.23 -2.36
C LEU A 628 -1.58 25.19 -3.35
N MET A 629 -2.27 26.20 -2.83
CA MET A 629 -2.98 27.20 -3.63
C MET A 629 -2.08 28.40 -3.91
N VAL A 630 -2.19 28.97 -5.11
CA VAL A 630 -1.58 30.25 -5.50
C VAL A 630 -2.70 31.25 -5.69
N THR A 631 -2.69 32.32 -4.92
CA THR A 631 -3.71 33.39 -5.03
C THR A 631 -3.57 34.13 -6.35
N THR A 632 -4.60 34.90 -6.73
CA THR A 632 -4.53 35.86 -7.86
C THR A 632 -3.41 36.90 -7.71
N GLU A 633 -2.92 37.13 -6.49
CA GLU A 633 -1.77 38.00 -6.18
C GLU A 633 -0.41 37.28 -6.29
N GLY A 634 -0.39 35.98 -6.58
CA GLY A 634 0.83 35.18 -6.73
C GLY A 634 1.46 34.76 -5.40
N GLU A 635 0.65 34.62 -4.36
CA GLU A 635 1.09 34.20 -3.01
C GLU A 635 0.62 32.77 -2.72
N LEU A 636 1.45 31.96 -2.05
CA LEU A 636 1.09 30.60 -1.65
C LEU A 636 0.15 30.60 -0.44
N LYS A 637 -0.87 29.74 -0.45
CA LYS A 637 -1.64 29.34 0.73
C LYS A 637 -1.76 27.82 0.83
N ILE A 638 -1.50 27.28 2.01
CA ILE A 638 -1.62 25.85 2.31
C ILE A 638 -3.03 25.55 2.82
N ALA A 639 -3.75 24.68 2.12
CA ALA A 639 -5.09 24.20 2.50
C ALA A 639 -5.02 22.92 3.35
N ASP A 640 -6.13 22.56 4.01
CA ASP A 640 -6.33 21.25 4.67
C ASP A 640 -5.35 20.85 5.80
N PHE A 641 -4.77 21.84 6.49
CA PHE A 641 -3.80 21.63 7.57
C PHE A 641 -4.33 20.69 8.68
N GLY A 642 -3.77 19.48 8.78
CA GLY A 642 -4.03 18.51 9.85
C GLY A 642 -5.41 17.84 9.84
N ILE A 643 -6.31 18.22 8.92
CA ILE A 643 -7.69 17.69 8.87
C ILE A 643 -7.73 16.39 8.05
N ALA A 644 -6.95 16.31 6.97
CA ALA A 644 -6.96 15.19 6.03
C ALA A 644 -6.49 13.85 6.64
N ALA A 645 -5.44 13.87 7.47
CA ALA A 645 -4.87 12.66 8.07
C ALA A 645 -5.85 11.97 9.04
N THR A 646 -6.60 12.74 9.83
CA THR A 646 -7.61 12.20 10.75
C THR A 646 -8.81 11.63 10.04
N MET A 647 -9.19 12.21 8.90
CA MET A 647 -10.22 11.65 8.02
C MET A 647 -9.73 10.33 7.41
N ALA A 648 -8.47 10.28 6.93
CA ALA A 648 -7.87 9.05 6.40
C ALA A 648 -7.74 7.94 7.47
N ASP A 649 -7.30 8.28 8.69
CA ASP A 649 -7.17 7.34 9.81
C ASP A 649 -8.54 6.82 10.30
N SER A 650 -9.60 7.63 10.18
CA SER A 650 -10.96 7.21 10.53
C SER A 650 -11.59 6.35 9.43
N LEU A 651 -11.41 6.74 8.16
CA LEU A 651 -11.92 5.99 7.01
C LEU A 651 -11.17 4.67 6.81
N SER A 652 -9.89 4.58 7.16
CA SER A 652 -9.09 3.34 7.13
C SER A 652 -9.52 2.30 8.19
N ARG A 653 -10.13 2.74 9.30
CA ARG A 653 -10.75 1.86 10.32
C ARG A 653 -12.09 1.29 9.87
N SER A 654 -12.75 1.93 8.89
CA SER A 654 -13.88 1.36 8.17
C SER A 654 -13.39 0.47 7.02
N SER A 655 -14.20 -0.46 6.51
CA SER A 655 -13.82 -1.42 5.45
C SER A 655 -13.48 -0.80 4.07
N MET A 656 -13.24 0.51 3.99
CA MET A 656 -12.95 1.29 2.79
C MET A 656 -11.46 1.66 2.66
N ARG A 657 -10.56 0.65 2.66
CA ARG A 657 -9.11 0.82 2.41
C ARG A 657 -8.76 1.40 1.02
N ASN A 658 -9.70 1.40 0.07
CA ASN A 658 -9.42 1.75 -1.34
C ASN A 658 -9.36 3.27 -1.62
N VAL A 659 -9.76 4.14 -0.67
CA VAL A 659 -9.72 5.61 -0.84
C VAL A 659 -8.29 6.17 -0.66
N ILE A 660 -7.36 5.40 -0.10
CA ILE A 660 -6.00 5.85 0.28
C ILE A 660 -5.01 5.85 -0.90
N SER A 661 -5.39 5.27 -2.05
CA SER A 661 -4.48 5.02 -3.19
C SER A 661 -3.83 6.30 -3.74
N GLY A 662 -4.55 7.42 -3.79
CA GLY A 662 -4.04 8.68 -4.38
C GLY A 662 -3.10 9.51 -3.49
N THR A 663 -3.13 9.32 -2.16
CA THR A 663 -2.30 10.11 -1.22
C THR A 663 -0.99 9.42 -0.86
N ALA A 664 -0.92 8.09 -1.05
CA ALA A 664 0.25 7.30 -0.71
C ALA A 664 1.55 7.82 -1.35
N THR A 665 1.49 8.39 -2.56
CA THR A 665 2.64 8.87 -3.35
C THR A 665 3.50 9.94 -2.65
N TYR A 666 2.94 10.72 -1.73
CA TYR A 666 3.64 11.78 -0.99
C TYR A 666 3.95 11.42 0.48
N MET A 667 3.43 10.29 0.97
CA MET A 667 3.63 9.89 2.37
C MET A 667 5.09 9.49 2.62
N SER A 668 5.62 9.86 3.78
CA SER A 668 6.93 9.39 4.21
C SER A 668 6.90 7.89 4.54
N PRO A 669 8.06 7.20 4.52
CA PRO A 669 8.14 5.80 4.98
C PRO A 669 7.64 5.61 6.41
N GLN A 670 7.93 6.56 7.30
CA GLN A 670 7.49 6.55 8.70
C GLN A 670 5.97 6.70 8.81
N GLN A 671 5.38 7.60 8.01
CA GLN A 671 3.92 7.79 7.96
C GLN A 671 3.22 6.53 7.44
N LEU A 672 3.75 5.88 6.40
CA LEU A 672 3.22 4.59 5.90
C LEU A 672 3.38 3.44 6.91
N SER A 673 4.39 3.50 7.77
CA SER A 673 4.62 2.52 8.83
C SER A 673 3.74 2.76 10.07
N GLY A 674 3.00 3.87 10.12
CA GLY A 674 2.15 4.23 11.25
C GLY A 674 2.90 4.85 12.43
N ASP A 675 4.12 5.37 12.20
CA ASP A 675 4.91 6.03 13.24
C ASP A 675 4.28 7.35 13.70
N VAL A 676 4.69 7.83 14.88
CA VAL A 676 4.25 9.13 15.40
C VAL A 676 4.70 10.25 14.44
N PRO A 677 3.78 11.07 13.90
CA PRO A 677 4.14 12.07 12.90
C PRO A 677 5.10 13.16 13.42
N ARG A 678 6.07 13.53 12.57
CA ARG A 678 7.15 14.48 12.86
C ARG A 678 7.24 15.54 11.77
N ALA A 679 7.89 16.66 12.08
CA ALA A 679 8.19 17.73 11.11
C ALA A 679 8.88 17.18 9.86
N THR A 680 9.77 16.21 10.02
CA THR A 680 10.50 15.53 8.94
C THR A 680 9.62 14.75 7.95
N ASP A 681 8.36 14.47 8.30
CA ASP A 681 7.40 13.86 7.38
C ASP A 681 6.85 14.89 6.39
N ASP A 682 6.55 16.10 6.86
CA ASP A 682 6.19 17.23 5.98
C ASP A 682 7.37 17.63 5.07
N ILE A 683 8.61 17.49 5.55
CA ILE A 683 9.82 17.71 4.73
C ILE A 683 9.91 16.69 3.58
N TYR A 684 9.63 15.42 3.85
CA TYR A 684 9.57 14.39 2.82
C TYR A 684 8.49 14.70 1.79
N ALA A 685 7.28 15.00 2.26
CA ALA A 685 6.13 15.30 1.41
C ALA A 685 6.35 16.56 0.55
N MET A 686 7.00 17.59 1.11
CA MET A 686 7.45 18.77 0.37
C MET A 686 8.49 18.41 -0.70
N GLY A 687 9.49 17.58 -0.37
CA GLY A 687 10.46 17.09 -1.35
C GLY A 687 9.80 16.33 -2.50
N ALA A 688 8.87 15.42 -2.20
CA ALA A 688 8.11 14.67 -3.19
C ALA A 688 7.22 15.58 -4.07
N SER A 689 6.63 16.63 -3.48
CA SER A 689 5.85 17.64 -4.19
C SER A 689 6.71 18.44 -5.15
N ILE A 690 7.86 18.95 -4.70
CA ILE A 690 8.79 19.70 -5.56
C ILE A 690 9.32 18.81 -6.68
N TYR A 691 9.64 17.55 -6.38
CA TYR A 691 10.05 16.56 -7.38
C TYR A 691 9.02 16.45 -8.51
N GLU A 692 7.73 16.30 -8.17
CA GLU A 692 6.66 16.23 -9.17
C GLU A 692 6.50 17.54 -9.96
N LEU A 693 6.52 18.69 -9.28
CA LEU A 693 6.40 19.99 -9.92
C LEU A 693 7.51 20.20 -10.97
N LEU A 694 8.70 19.65 -10.75
CA LEU A 694 9.85 19.76 -11.65
C LEU A 694 9.95 18.64 -12.69
N THR A 695 9.30 17.48 -12.48
CA THR A 695 9.50 16.28 -13.34
C THR A 695 8.21 15.65 -13.89
N SER A 696 7.04 16.29 -13.67
CA SER A 696 5.70 15.86 -14.10
C SER A 696 5.12 14.67 -13.34
N ARG A 697 5.96 13.86 -12.68
CA ARG A 697 5.54 12.69 -11.89
C ARG A 697 6.20 12.71 -10.51
N PRO A 698 5.51 12.26 -9.44
CA PRO A 698 6.16 12.13 -8.14
C PRO A 698 7.27 11.06 -8.18
N PRO A 699 8.10 10.96 -7.13
CA PRO A 699 9.23 10.01 -7.10
C PRO A 699 8.81 8.58 -7.42
N PHE A 700 7.65 8.16 -6.91
CA PHE A 700 7.02 6.86 -7.15
C PHE A 700 5.53 7.05 -7.45
N PHE A 701 5.03 6.45 -8.52
CA PHE A 701 3.64 6.67 -9.00
C PHE A 701 3.01 5.45 -9.68
N THR A 702 3.71 4.33 -9.83
CA THR A 702 3.22 3.08 -10.43
C THR A 702 3.66 1.88 -9.62
N GLY A 703 2.99 0.74 -9.75
CA GLY A 703 3.33 -0.50 -9.03
C GLY A 703 3.02 -0.43 -7.54
N ASP A 704 3.75 -1.21 -6.72
CA ASP A 704 3.60 -1.19 -5.27
C ASP A 704 4.25 0.07 -4.68
N LEU A 705 3.44 1.09 -4.42
CA LEU A 705 3.89 2.37 -3.89
C LEU A 705 4.46 2.24 -2.48
N THR A 706 3.83 1.44 -1.62
CA THR A 706 4.28 1.24 -0.23
C THR A 706 5.67 0.63 -0.20
N TYR A 707 5.90 -0.44 -0.97
CA TYR A 707 7.22 -1.05 -1.08
C TYR A 707 8.25 -0.06 -1.63
N GLN A 708 7.89 0.71 -2.64
CA GLN A 708 8.82 1.64 -3.29
C GLN A 708 9.19 2.82 -2.40
N ILE A 709 8.21 3.40 -1.71
CA ILE A 709 8.43 4.48 -0.77
C ILE A 709 9.31 4.00 0.38
N ILE A 710 9.12 2.78 0.88
CA ILE A 710 9.92 2.26 2.01
C ILE A 710 11.33 1.83 1.54
N ASN A 711 11.45 1.13 0.41
CA ASN A 711 12.65 0.35 0.08
C ASN A 711 13.43 0.83 -1.15
N LYS A 712 12.82 1.57 -2.08
CA LYS A 712 13.51 1.99 -3.31
C LYS A 712 14.09 3.39 -3.20
N VAL A 713 15.32 3.55 -3.69
CA VAL A 713 15.92 4.88 -3.87
C VAL A 713 15.18 5.60 -5.01
N PRO A 714 14.76 6.87 -4.83
CA PRO A 714 14.17 7.66 -5.90
C PRO A 714 15.13 7.84 -7.07
N GLN A 715 14.59 7.88 -8.28
CA GLN A 715 15.37 8.25 -9.46
C GLN A 715 15.80 9.71 -9.36
N PRO A 716 17.04 10.09 -9.76
CA PRO A 716 17.45 11.48 -9.83
C PRO A 716 16.59 12.30 -10.81
N ILE A 717 16.37 13.58 -10.50
CA ILE A 717 15.53 14.50 -11.31
C ILE A 717 15.94 14.52 -12.78
N MET A 718 17.24 14.64 -13.07
CA MET A 718 17.73 14.73 -14.45
C MET A 718 17.53 13.42 -15.23
N GLU A 719 17.66 12.27 -14.58
CA GLU A 719 17.37 10.97 -15.19
C GLU A 719 15.87 10.82 -15.48
N ARG A 720 15.01 11.31 -14.59
CA ARG A 720 13.54 11.29 -14.78
C ARG A 720 13.09 12.18 -15.92
N LEU A 721 13.69 13.36 -16.07
CA LEU A 721 13.41 14.25 -17.19
C LEU A 721 13.85 13.61 -18.52
N ALA A 722 15.04 12.99 -18.55
CA ALA A 722 15.55 12.28 -19.71
C ALA A 722 14.66 11.10 -20.14
N GLU A 723 14.16 10.31 -19.17
CA GLU A 723 13.25 9.18 -19.41
C GLU A 723 11.99 9.59 -20.20
N TYR A 724 11.44 10.78 -19.90
CA TYR A 724 10.25 11.31 -20.58
C TYR A 724 10.56 12.23 -21.76
N GLY A 725 11.83 12.44 -22.09
CA GLY A 725 12.22 13.41 -23.12
C GLY A 725 11.77 14.85 -22.80
N ILE A 726 11.63 15.19 -21.51
CA ILE A 726 11.23 16.52 -21.06
C ILE A 726 12.49 17.37 -20.87
N THR A 727 12.52 18.56 -21.48
CA THR A 727 13.59 19.53 -21.27
C THR A 727 13.20 20.48 -20.14
N ASN A 728 13.89 20.40 -19.00
CA ASN A 728 13.72 21.32 -17.86
C ASN A 728 15.07 21.56 -17.19
N GLU A 729 15.46 22.82 -17.00
CA GLU A 729 16.72 23.18 -16.35
C GLU A 729 16.49 23.33 -14.83
N VAL A 730 16.98 22.37 -14.07
CA VAL A 730 16.91 22.39 -12.60
C VAL A 730 18.33 22.59 -12.05
N PRO A 731 18.56 23.63 -11.22
CA PRO A 731 19.89 23.84 -10.63
C PRO A 731 20.33 22.66 -9.75
N ASP A 732 21.62 22.29 -9.81
CA ASP A 732 22.15 21.12 -9.08
C ASP A 732 21.86 21.17 -7.57
N HIS A 733 22.02 22.34 -6.94
CA HIS A 733 21.71 22.51 -5.51
C HIS A 733 20.23 22.22 -5.19
N ILE A 734 19.30 22.42 -6.13
CA ILE A 734 17.88 22.08 -5.96
C ILE A 734 17.68 20.58 -6.13
N CYS A 735 18.35 19.95 -7.09
CA CYS A 735 18.36 18.49 -7.22
C CYS A 735 18.84 17.83 -5.92
N GLU A 736 19.96 18.29 -5.36
CA GLU A 736 20.51 17.80 -4.09
C GLU A 736 19.52 17.98 -2.92
N MET A 737 18.94 19.18 -2.81
CA MET A 737 17.94 19.49 -1.77
C MET A 737 16.73 18.56 -1.84
N VAL A 738 16.15 18.41 -3.04
CA VAL A 738 14.97 17.55 -3.25
C VAL A 738 15.30 16.11 -2.88
N MET A 739 16.44 15.59 -3.35
CA MET A 739 16.88 14.22 -3.06
C MET A 739 17.16 13.99 -1.57
N ALA A 740 17.70 14.99 -0.86
CA ALA A 740 17.88 14.93 0.58
C ALA A 740 16.53 14.91 1.34
N CYS A 741 15.55 15.71 0.91
CA CYS A 741 14.22 15.73 1.51
C CYS A 741 13.51 14.36 1.39
N ILE A 742 13.65 13.68 0.26
CA ILE A 742 13.00 12.38 0.00
C ILE A 742 13.84 11.17 0.46
N SER A 743 14.84 11.39 1.33
CA SER A 743 15.57 10.30 1.99
C SER A 743 14.64 9.41 2.82
N LYS A 744 14.93 8.10 2.84
CA LYS A 744 14.12 7.13 3.59
C LYS A 744 14.29 7.27 5.09
N GLU A 745 15.53 7.48 5.50
CA GLU A 745 15.91 7.74 6.89
C GLU A 745 15.61 9.21 7.23
N SER A 746 14.82 9.43 8.29
CA SER A 746 14.38 10.77 8.69
C SER A 746 15.50 11.67 9.22
N ASP A 747 16.54 11.07 9.81
CA ASP A 747 17.75 11.74 10.29
C ASP A 747 18.61 12.29 9.14
N ARG A 748 18.52 11.67 7.96
CA ARG A 748 19.21 12.08 6.73
C ARG A 748 18.51 13.20 5.95
N ARG A 749 17.34 13.64 6.41
CA ARG A 749 16.62 14.79 5.82
C ARG A 749 17.08 16.09 6.48
N PRO A 750 16.86 17.25 5.84
CA PRO A 750 16.83 18.51 6.55
C PRO A 750 15.84 18.41 7.73
N GLN A 751 16.27 18.80 8.92
CA GLN A 751 15.48 18.57 10.15
C GLN A 751 14.32 19.56 10.31
N ASP A 752 14.36 20.68 9.60
CA ASP A 752 13.29 21.67 9.54
C ASP A 752 13.26 22.39 8.19
N ALA A 753 12.17 23.09 7.93
CA ALA A 753 11.99 23.86 6.70
C ALA A 753 12.84 25.15 6.69
N GLN A 754 13.40 25.57 7.84
CA GLN A 754 14.29 26.73 7.92
C GLN A 754 15.65 26.42 7.25
N ALA A 755 16.19 25.22 7.45
CA ALA A 755 17.40 24.74 6.78
C ALA A 755 17.24 24.73 5.25
N ILE A 756 16.06 24.32 4.76
CA ILE A 756 15.73 24.31 3.34
C ILE A 756 15.64 25.73 2.78
N SER A 757 14.94 26.62 3.50
CA SER A 757 14.83 28.03 3.13
C SER A 757 16.21 28.72 3.08
N ALA A 758 17.10 28.39 4.01
CA ALA A 758 18.49 28.88 4.02
C ALA A 758 19.29 28.36 2.82
N TRP A 759 19.17 27.07 2.51
CA TRP A 759 19.84 26.42 1.37
C TRP A 759 19.44 27.03 0.02
N ILE A 760 18.13 27.27 -0.18
CA ILE A 760 17.61 27.94 -1.39
C ILE A 760 18.21 29.34 -1.50
N ARG A 761 18.15 30.15 -0.43
CA ARG A 761 18.66 31.53 -0.44
C ARG A 761 20.17 31.62 -0.63
N SER A 762 20.93 30.66 -0.12
CA SER A 762 22.38 30.60 -0.32
C SER A 762 22.80 29.99 -1.66
N ARG A 763 21.84 29.49 -2.47
CA ARG A 763 22.09 28.80 -3.73
C ARG A 763 23.07 27.62 -3.59
N GLY A 764 22.92 26.86 -2.49
CA GLY A 764 23.81 25.74 -2.16
C GLY A 764 25.17 26.16 -1.59
N GLN A 765 25.40 27.43 -1.26
CA GLN A 765 26.59 27.88 -0.55
C GLN A 765 26.41 27.62 0.95
N GLY A 766 26.96 26.52 1.46
CA GLY A 766 26.88 26.10 2.87
C GLY A 766 26.76 24.58 3.00
N GLU A 767 26.56 24.08 4.22
CA GLU A 767 26.14 22.68 4.45
C GLU A 767 24.62 22.63 4.59
N LEU A 768 23.96 21.75 3.83
CA LEU A 768 22.57 21.42 4.08
C LEU A 768 22.53 20.70 5.43
N VAL A 769 22.04 21.37 6.47
CA VAL A 769 22.06 20.84 7.84
C VAL A 769 21.14 19.62 7.93
N VAL A 770 21.78 18.46 7.92
CA VAL A 770 21.21 17.14 8.21
C VAL A 770 21.62 16.79 9.65
N ALA A 771 20.85 15.96 10.37
CA ALA A 771 21.12 15.71 11.80
C ALA A 771 22.57 15.24 12.03
N ASP A 772 23.30 15.98 12.88
CA ASP A 772 24.69 15.71 13.21
C ASP A 772 24.77 14.58 14.25
N ASN A 773 25.38 13.44 13.89
CA ASN A 773 25.60 12.30 14.79
C ASN A 773 26.80 12.50 15.75
N SER A 774 27.26 13.74 15.94
CA SER A 774 28.42 14.06 16.79
C SER A 774 28.07 14.67 18.15
N ALA A 775 27.02 14.22 18.84
CA ALA A 775 26.80 14.61 20.24
C ALA A 775 25.96 13.62 21.07
N THR A 776 26.52 12.45 21.45
CA THR A 776 26.22 11.84 22.77
C THR A 776 27.35 10.92 23.22
N THR A 777 28.46 11.52 23.65
CA THR A 777 29.39 10.90 24.61
C THR A 777 29.48 11.82 25.82
N VAL A 778 28.56 11.66 26.78
CA VAL A 778 28.77 11.88 28.23
C VAL A 778 27.84 10.97 29.00
#